data_AF-A0A7C4TB26-F1
#
_entry.id   AF-A0A7C4TB26-F1
#
_cell.length_a   1.000
_cell.length_b   1.000
_cell.length_c   1.000
_cell.angle_alpha   90.00
_cell.angle_beta   90.00
_cell.angle_gamma   90.00
#
_symmetry.space_group_name_H-M   'P 1'
#
loop_
_entity.id
_entity.type
_entity.pdbx_description
1 polymer ?
#
loop_
_entity_poly.entity_id
_entity_poly.type
_entity_poly.pdbx_seq_one_letter_code
_entity_poly.pdbx_strand_id
1 'polypeptide(L)'
;MKRIFVIGIIFTLGLALDILPQEQVRGIADKIVRARFGTDYHPDAVLTYYGDDELPNAFTFVYKDANENPVTIVLGARFTCSPVFEISQRMPNYYNNLKKAGERIAKSYGENLEFKRIYYFGPLEEYFSFEGANKSLLVNAYSLKIFDKSEFFLKIKPQRNEQIEDCLRLKWERYLNAQTIFSRDTVIGYIDSVPFIDWVYGCSPTAASMILWYWDSRGYGRLVDYFFTHWDNPEGEWNDCANVNRELALAMYTDTMSGGTYISNIGPGIVYVCNTINGYSFSQQTSTQGTPANQFQFSWIKQEIDAGRPVHWNVFHYQGDPTFNHSVTGVGYAYGSSLPDTFVIVHETWTISEPWWPLWTYANGYQSYDYVIKVIPGGPNPNNCLLNYPKSNVIMFKGLKYYLRWASQGTDIDHMKIWYSIGRNGMSYDSSYWFLISSYAPNTGRYLWTVPNQDSAFRINIAGLDLFLYRLAADGSFYPVITDTVEHSSGVNLESHYDTDGGCVDVVPVGQYLYCADYGNGIVVIDASDSSILDLVGEVKNIGTIRGLYYANNYLYAVDFTGDSLRIFSLTNPQMPVEVGKTGITAHPTGIFVSGGYAYLSCGTNGMIIVNCTNPGAPQQVGVYDSPGQVYDVVVSDTIAYLADGSGGLKIVSVANPSSPYLINSYDPPLGTTQGVEKHNDYLYLADGSIGVRILHLTNPATVESVSVYNTPGVAKNVRYYNNHLFVADGTQGVRIISISTPANPVEVGYLRSKATATRLAVTGSKVYLADDSDGLYLIMHNLFGIEERVDTRVKDFNLNCPSIVNVKNGLSIKLHIPVPSYISAKIYDAGGRFVDLVYQGRLDSGVNLIRYKKNLGSGVYFLSVDNRNERLIKKFLMIK
;
A
#
# COMPACT_ATOMS: atom_id res chain seq x y z
N MET A 1 2.76 -55.62 -66.06
CA MET A 1 3.61 -55.73 -64.84
C MET A 1 4.80 -54.77 -64.79
N LYS A 2 5.50 -54.42 -65.89
CA LYS A 2 6.67 -53.51 -65.83
C LYS A 2 6.39 -52.00 -65.60
N ARG A 3 5.15 -51.51 -65.77
CA ARG A 3 4.78 -50.10 -65.51
C ARG A 3 4.43 -49.78 -64.04
N ILE A 4 4.05 -50.79 -63.25
CA ILE A 4 3.71 -50.60 -61.83
C ILE A 4 4.98 -50.51 -60.96
N PHE A 5 6.05 -51.18 -61.36
CA PHE A 5 7.34 -51.15 -60.64
C PHE A 5 8.08 -49.81 -60.76
N VAL A 6 7.94 -49.11 -61.90
CA VAL A 6 8.63 -47.82 -62.15
C VAL A 6 7.94 -46.65 -61.42
N ILE A 7 6.61 -46.68 -61.30
CA ILE A 7 5.86 -45.68 -60.51
C ILE A 7 6.13 -45.88 -59.01
N GLY A 8 6.22 -47.14 -58.55
CA GLY A 8 6.58 -47.47 -57.16
C GLY A 8 7.96 -46.92 -56.76
N ILE A 9 8.97 -47.08 -57.61
CA ILE A 9 10.36 -46.64 -57.36
C ILE A 9 10.48 -45.11 -57.38
N ILE A 10 9.77 -44.40 -58.27
CA ILE A 10 9.79 -42.92 -58.31
C ILE A 10 9.08 -42.33 -57.08
N PHE A 11 7.99 -42.93 -56.61
CA PHE A 11 7.32 -42.51 -55.37
C PHE A 11 8.17 -42.76 -54.11
N THR A 12 8.87 -43.90 -54.04
CA THR A 12 9.79 -44.19 -52.91
C THR A 12 11.02 -43.28 -52.92
N LEU A 13 11.56 -42.93 -54.10
CA LEU A 13 12.66 -41.96 -54.20
C LEU A 13 12.23 -40.53 -53.83
N GLY A 14 11.02 -40.12 -54.19
CA GLY A 14 10.46 -38.82 -53.79
C GLY A 14 10.19 -38.70 -52.28
N LEU A 15 9.70 -39.78 -51.64
CA LEU A 15 9.47 -39.84 -50.18
C LEU A 15 10.79 -39.93 -49.38
N ALA A 16 11.82 -40.58 -49.93
CA ALA A 16 13.14 -40.66 -49.31
C ALA A 16 13.92 -39.33 -49.34
N LEU A 17 13.59 -38.41 -50.25
CA LEU A 17 14.19 -37.08 -50.36
C LEU A 17 13.68 -36.08 -49.31
N ASP A 18 12.55 -36.37 -48.64
CA ASP A 18 11.93 -35.47 -47.67
C ASP A 18 12.32 -35.73 -46.22
N ILE A 19 13.00 -36.85 -45.93
CA ILE A 19 13.40 -37.24 -44.57
C ILE A 19 14.79 -36.69 -44.25
N LEU A 20 14.89 -36.05 -43.09
CA LEU A 20 16.14 -35.52 -42.55
C LEU A 20 16.91 -36.61 -41.79
N PRO A 21 18.23 -36.74 -42.00
CA PRO A 21 19.06 -37.63 -41.20
C PRO A 21 18.96 -37.29 -39.70
N GLN A 22 18.76 -38.31 -38.86
CA GLN A 22 18.62 -38.14 -37.41
C GLN A 22 19.77 -37.35 -36.78
N GLU A 23 21.01 -37.52 -37.27
CA GLU A 23 22.19 -36.78 -36.78
C GLU A 23 22.14 -35.28 -37.12
N GLN A 24 21.57 -34.89 -38.26
CA GLN A 24 21.38 -33.47 -38.59
C GLN A 24 20.35 -32.84 -37.66
N VAL A 25 19.26 -33.57 -37.38
CA VAL A 25 18.23 -33.13 -36.45
C VAL A 25 18.76 -33.10 -35.01
N ARG A 26 19.59 -34.08 -34.60
CA ARG A 26 20.28 -34.10 -33.29
C ARG A 26 21.19 -32.88 -33.12
N GLY A 27 21.96 -32.52 -34.15
CA GLY A 27 22.83 -31.34 -34.09
C GLY A 27 22.06 -30.04 -33.85
N ILE A 28 20.80 -29.96 -34.30
CA ILE A 28 19.88 -28.86 -33.97
C ILE A 28 19.41 -28.97 -32.51
N ALA A 29 18.98 -30.14 -32.06
CA ALA A 29 18.58 -30.39 -30.67
C ALA A 29 19.67 -30.01 -29.67
N ASP A 30 20.92 -30.42 -29.91
CA ASP A 30 22.07 -30.13 -29.04
C ASP A 30 22.31 -28.62 -28.92
N LYS A 31 22.20 -27.89 -30.04
CA LYS A 31 22.33 -26.43 -30.05
C LYS A 31 21.20 -25.75 -29.28
N ILE A 32 19.95 -26.23 -29.44
CA ILE A 32 18.78 -25.73 -28.70
C ILE A 32 18.99 -25.91 -27.19
N VAL A 33 19.32 -27.13 -26.76
CA VAL A 33 19.44 -27.46 -25.33
C VAL A 33 20.57 -26.70 -24.67
N ARG A 34 21.76 -26.63 -25.30
CA ARG A 34 22.91 -25.87 -24.76
C ARG A 34 22.61 -24.38 -24.62
N ALA A 35 21.95 -23.79 -25.61
CA ALA A 35 21.63 -22.37 -25.58
C ALA A 35 20.57 -22.04 -24.51
N ARG A 36 19.62 -22.95 -24.28
CA ARG A 36 18.44 -22.71 -23.43
C ARG A 36 18.62 -23.11 -21.97
N PHE A 37 19.25 -24.26 -21.72
CA PHE A 37 19.36 -24.87 -20.39
C PHE A 37 20.79 -24.90 -19.86
N GLY A 38 21.76 -24.39 -20.62
CA GLY A 38 23.17 -24.41 -20.28
C GLY A 38 23.88 -25.67 -20.77
N THR A 39 25.20 -25.72 -20.54
CA THR A 39 26.07 -26.78 -21.07
C THR A 39 26.06 -28.07 -20.26
N ASP A 40 25.35 -28.08 -19.13
CA ASP A 40 25.36 -29.16 -18.15
C ASP A 40 24.40 -30.32 -18.49
N TYR A 41 23.59 -30.13 -19.54
CA TYR A 41 22.68 -31.16 -20.06
C TYR A 41 23.39 -32.04 -21.10
N HIS A 42 23.33 -33.35 -20.90
CA HIS A 42 23.97 -34.35 -21.78
C HIS A 42 22.92 -35.26 -22.43
N PRO A 43 23.11 -35.71 -23.69
CA PRO A 43 22.17 -36.62 -24.35
C PRO A 43 22.00 -37.95 -23.59
N ASP A 44 20.76 -38.40 -23.42
CA ASP A 44 20.37 -39.62 -22.69
C ASP A 44 19.71 -40.65 -23.62
N ALA A 45 18.62 -40.26 -24.31
CA ALA A 45 17.85 -41.17 -25.15
C ALA A 45 17.32 -40.50 -26.42
N VAL A 46 17.01 -41.30 -27.45
CA VAL A 46 16.29 -40.84 -28.65
C VAL A 46 15.14 -41.79 -28.97
N LEU A 47 13.96 -41.23 -29.26
CA LEU A 47 12.78 -41.98 -29.72
C LEU A 47 12.35 -41.49 -31.11
N THR A 48 11.86 -42.41 -31.94
CA THR A 48 11.37 -42.12 -33.29
C THR A 48 9.84 -42.24 -33.34
N TYR A 49 9.21 -41.26 -33.97
CA TYR A 49 7.79 -41.29 -34.28
C TYR A 49 7.59 -41.55 -35.76
N TYR A 50 6.57 -42.34 -36.07
CA TYR A 50 6.28 -42.78 -37.42
C TYR A 50 5.04 -42.08 -38.00
N GLY A 51 5.03 -41.91 -39.32
CA GLY A 51 3.86 -41.56 -40.09
C GLY A 51 3.02 -42.77 -40.48
N ASP A 52 1.92 -42.54 -41.19
CA ASP A 52 1.02 -43.57 -41.73
C ASP A 52 1.71 -44.41 -42.81
N ASP A 53 2.71 -43.84 -43.47
CA ASP A 53 3.64 -44.48 -44.40
C ASP A 53 4.77 -45.28 -43.71
N GLU A 54 4.72 -45.41 -42.38
CA GLU A 54 5.70 -46.15 -41.56
C GLU A 54 7.13 -45.60 -41.63
N LEU A 55 7.31 -44.36 -42.09
CA LEU A 55 8.59 -43.65 -42.11
C LEU A 55 8.68 -42.59 -41.00
N PRO A 56 9.87 -42.18 -40.55
CA PRO A 56 10.02 -41.20 -39.47
C PRO A 56 9.32 -39.87 -39.77
N ASN A 57 8.46 -39.41 -38.85
CA ASN A 57 7.83 -38.08 -38.83
C ASN A 57 8.48 -37.14 -37.82
N ALA A 58 8.99 -37.67 -36.70
CA ALA A 58 9.65 -36.89 -35.66
C ALA A 58 10.69 -37.70 -34.88
N PHE A 59 11.60 -37.00 -34.23
CA PHE A 59 12.57 -37.52 -33.28
C PHE A 59 12.41 -36.80 -31.94
N THR A 60 12.32 -37.56 -30.85
CA THR A 60 12.46 -37.01 -29.49
C THR A 60 13.88 -37.24 -29.00
N PHE A 61 14.55 -36.19 -28.56
CA PHE A 61 15.84 -36.25 -27.89
C PHE A 61 15.65 -35.92 -26.41
N VAL A 62 16.13 -36.81 -25.54
CA VAL A 62 16.13 -36.63 -24.09
C VAL A 62 17.54 -36.27 -23.65
N TYR A 63 17.66 -35.29 -22.78
CA TYR A 63 18.88 -34.83 -22.14
C TYR A 63 18.70 -34.84 -20.63
N LYS A 64 19.79 -34.94 -19.87
CA LYS A 64 19.77 -34.87 -18.41
C LYS A 64 20.91 -34.02 -17.87
N ASP A 65 20.64 -33.31 -16.78
CA ASP A 65 21.68 -32.64 -15.99
C ASP A 65 22.35 -33.60 -15.00
N ALA A 66 23.32 -33.08 -14.23
CA ALA A 66 24.03 -33.84 -13.18
C ALA A 66 23.13 -34.37 -12.05
N ASN A 67 21.91 -33.85 -11.92
CA ASN A 67 20.92 -34.25 -10.91
C ASN A 67 19.83 -35.18 -11.51
N GLU A 68 20.04 -35.70 -12.72
CA GLU A 68 19.07 -36.53 -13.46
C GLU A 68 17.75 -35.80 -13.82
N ASN A 69 17.73 -34.46 -13.81
CA ASN A 69 16.57 -33.70 -14.27
C ASN A 69 16.51 -33.76 -15.80
N PRO A 70 15.39 -34.22 -16.40
CA PRO A 70 15.30 -34.41 -17.84
C PRO A 70 14.91 -33.11 -18.56
N VAL A 71 15.51 -32.89 -19.72
CA VAL A 71 15.01 -32.00 -20.77
C VAL A 71 14.68 -32.85 -21.98
N THR A 72 13.47 -32.74 -22.49
CA THR A 72 13.04 -33.43 -23.68
C THR A 72 12.72 -32.45 -24.80
N ILE A 73 13.15 -32.75 -26.02
CA ILE A 73 12.87 -31.97 -27.22
C ILE A 73 12.39 -32.88 -28.35
N VAL A 74 11.25 -32.55 -28.95
CA VAL A 74 10.66 -33.28 -30.08
C VAL A 74 10.83 -32.42 -31.33
N LEU A 75 11.55 -32.94 -32.33
CA LEU A 75 11.83 -32.28 -33.60
C LEU A 75 11.27 -33.07 -34.76
N GLY A 76 10.85 -32.41 -35.84
CA GLY A 76 10.43 -33.10 -37.05
C GLY A 76 11.55 -33.92 -37.69
N ALA A 77 11.18 -34.97 -38.40
CA ALA A 77 12.10 -35.80 -39.17
C ALA A 77 11.95 -35.57 -40.68
N ARG A 78 11.08 -34.64 -41.11
CA ARG A 78 10.82 -34.32 -42.52
C ARG A 78 10.73 -32.83 -42.75
N PHE A 79 11.07 -32.41 -43.96
CA PHE A 79 10.87 -31.02 -44.40
C PHE A 79 9.41 -30.56 -44.37
N THR A 80 8.47 -31.50 -44.42
CA THR A 80 7.02 -31.27 -44.33
C THR A 80 6.48 -31.36 -42.90
N CYS A 81 7.37 -31.51 -41.91
CA CYS A 81 7.04 -31.48 -40.47
C CYS A 81 7.63 -30.21 -39.83
N SER A 82 7.05 -29.75 -38.71
CA SER A 82 7.63 -28.60 -37.98
C SER A 82 9.02 -28.94 -37.45
N PRO A 83 10.02 -28.02 -37.52
CA PRO A 83 11.34 -28.27 -36.97
C PRO A 83 11.32 -28.57 -35.48
N VAL A 84 10.48 -27.89 -34.70
CA VAL A 84 10.31 -28.11 -33.26
C VAL A 84 8.83 -28.32 -32.96
N PHE A 85 8.50 -29.45 -32.34
CA PHE A 85 7.16 -29.81 -31.90
C PHE A 85 6.93 -29.54 -30.42
N GLU A 86 7.92 -29.84 -29.58
CA GLU A 86 7.83 -29.69 -28.13
C GLU A 86 9.22 -29.53 -27.51
N ILE A 87 9.31 -28.74 -26.44
CA ILE A 87 10.47 -28.69 -25.54
C ILE A 87 9.94 -28.66 -24.10
N SER A 88 10.43 -29.53 -23.22
CA SER A 88 9.94 -29.69 -21.85
C SER A 88 11.07 -30.02 -20.87
N GLN A 89 11.06 -29.48 -19.65
CA GLN A 89 11.97 -29.87 -18.55
C GLN A 89 11.46 -31.08 -17.75
N ARG A 90 10.73 -31.97 -18.43
CA ARG A 90 10.19 -33.20 -17.86
C ARG A 90 10.36 -34.32 -18.89
N MET A 91 10.22 -35.57 -18.44
CA MET A 91 9.98 -36.67 -19.36
C MET A 91 8.68 -36.40 -20.13
N PRO A 92 8.56 -36.84 -21.39
CA PRO A 92 7.37 -36.57 -22.18
C PRO A 92 6.10 -37.11 -21.52
N ASN A 93 5.00 -36.37 -21.60
CA ASN A 93 3.74 -36.72 -20.93
C ASN A 93 3.22 -38.12 -21.33
N TYR A 94 3.46 -38.54 -22.56
CA TYR A 94 3.06 -39.87 -23.05
C TYR A 94 3.83 -41.01 -22.36
N TYR A 95 5.04 -40.77 -21.83
CA TYR A 95 5.85 -41.80 -21.16
C TYR A 95 5.10 -42.43 -19.97
N ASN A 96 4.33 -41.61 -19.24
CA ASN A 96 3.49 -42.07 -18.13
C ASN A 96 2.21 -42.77 -18.59
N ASN A 97 1.75 -42.50 -19.82
CA ASN A 97 0.48 -43.00 -20.34
C ASN A 97 0.62 -44.31 -21.14
N LEU A 98 1.82 -44.70 -21.58
CA LEU A 98 2.03 -45.96 -22.30
C LEU A 98 1.57 -47.18 -21.47
N LYS A 99 1.90 -47.20 -20.18
CA LYS A 99 1.45 -48.27 -19.27
C LYS A 99 -0.08 -48.31 -19.16
N LYS A 100 -0.70 -47.13 -18.97
CA LYS A 100 -2.16 -46.99 -18.88
C LYS A 100 -2.86 -47.42 -20.17
N ALA A 101 -2.27 -47.13 -21.32
CA ALA A 101 -2.77 -47.55 -22.63
C ALA A 101 -2.78 -49.09 -22.76
N GLY A 102 -1.69 -49.75 -22.35
CA GLY A 102 -1.61 -51.22 -22.31
C GLY A 102 -2.66 -51.84 -21.37
N GLU A 103 -2.80 -51.30 -20.16
CA GLU A 103 -3.83 -51.73 -19.19
C GLU A 103 -5.25 -51.54 -19.74
N ARG A 104 -5.50 -50.43 -20.45
CA ARG A 104 -6.79 -50.14 -21.07
C ARG A 104 -7.11 -51.11 -22.20
N ILE A 105 -6.14 -51.49 -23.03
CA ILE A 105 -6.31 -52.54 -24.05
C ILE A 105 -6.63 -53.87 -23.39
N ALA A 106 -5.85 -54.29 -22.39
CA ALA A 106 -6.07 -55.55 -21.68
C ALA A 106 -7.48 -55.65 -21.10
N LYS A 107 -7.96 -54.55 -20.51
CA LYS A 107 -9.33 -54.44 -19.98
C LYS A 107 -10.40 -54.46 -21.07
N SER A 108 -10.15 -53.85 -22.22
CA SER A 108 -11.18 -53.64 -23.25
C SER A 108 -11.28 -54.80 -24.23
N TYR A 109 -10.20 -55.57 -24.43
CA TYR A 109 -10.12 -56.64 -25.43
C TYR A 109 -9.75 -58.02 -24.86
N GLY A 110 -9.48 -58.11 -23.55
CA GLY A 110 -9.22 -59.39 -22.87
C GLY A 110 -7.88 -60.05 -23.21
N GLU A 111 -6.97 -59.34 -23.90
CA GLU A 111 -5.65 -59.81 -24.28
C GLU A 111 -4.60 -58.71 -24.13
N ASN A 112 -3.36 -59.10 -23.83
CA ASN A 112 -2.22 -58.20 -23.83
C ASN A 112 -1.64 -58.14 -25.24
N LEU A 113 -1.73 -56.97 -25.87
CA LEU A 113 -1.07 -56.68 -27.14
C LEU A 113 0.33 -56.11 -26.89
N GLU A 114 1.27 -56.37 -27.80
CA GLU A 114 2.65 -55.91 -27.69
C GLU A 114 2.76 -54.47 -28.21
N PHE A 115 3.34 -53.57 -27.42
CA PHE A 115 3.67 -52.23 -27.90
C PHE A 115 4.74 -52.32 -29.00
N LYS A 116 4.51 -51.65 -30.13
CA LYS A 116 5.45 -51.67 -31.27
C LYS A 116 6.17 -50.35 -31.48
N ARG A 117 5.43 -49.25 -31.56
CA ARG A 117 5.98 -47.92 -31.90
C ARG A 117 4.97 -46.81 -31.60
N ILE A 118 5.43 -45.57 -31.73
CA ILE A 118 4.60 -44.37 -31.57
C ILE A 118 4.41 -43.74 -32.94
N TYR A 119 3.17 -43.40 -33.29
CA TYR A 119 2.86 -42.59 -34.46
C TYR A 119 2.65 -41.13 -34.05
N TYR A 120 3.06 -40.20 -34.91
CA TYR A 120 2.88 -38.77 -34.73
C TYR A 120 2.28 -38.16 -35.98
N PHE A 121 1.10 -37.56 -35.84
CA PHE A 121 0.41 -36.85 -36.92
C PHE A 121 0.28 -35.35 -36.67
N GLY A 122 0.73 -34.88 -35.51
CA GLY A 122 0.63 -33.49 -35.07
C GLY A 122 0.59 -33.39 -33.55
N PRO A 123 0.56 -32.16 -33.00
CA PRO A 123 0.37 -31.93 -31.57
C PRO A 123 -0.88 -32.65 -31.04
N LEU A 124 -0.73 -33.43 -29.96
CA LEU A 124 -1.78 -34.26 -29.34
C LEU A 124 -2.30 -35.44 -30.18
N GLU A 125 -1.79 -35.60 -31.40
CA GLU A 125 -2.07 -36.71 -32.31
C GLU A 125 -0.94 -37.75 -32.27
N GLU A 126 -0.59 -38.15 -31.04
CA GLU A 126 0.36 -39.21 -30.75
C GLU A 126 -0.38 -40.50 -30.44
N TYR A 127 0.05 -41.60 -31.07
CA TYR A 127 -0.63 -42.89 -30.93
C TYR A 127 0.35 -44.00 -30.63
N PHE A 128 0.10 -44.71 -29.53
CA PHE A 128 0.79 -45.96 -29.25
C PHE A 128 0.21 -47.08 -30.10
N SER A 129 1.08 -47.76 -30.84
CA SER A 129 0.70 -48.94 -31.60
C SER A 129 0.87 -50.19 -30.77
N PHE A 130 -0.19 -51.00 -30.73
CA PHE A 130 -0.20 -52.28 -30.08
C PHE A 130 -0.61 -53.37 -31.07
N GLU A 131 0.20 -54.42 -31.18
CA GLU A 131 0.02 -55.49 -32.15
C GLU A 131 -0.06 -56.86 -31.46
N GLY A 132 -0.94 -57.72 -31.95
CA GLY A 132 -1.05 -59.13 -31.59
C GLY A 132 -1.26 -59.99 -32.84
N ALA A 133 -1.48 -61.29 -32.67
CA ALA A 133 -1.51 -62.24 -33.78
C ALA A 133 -2.53 -61.88 -34.89
N ASN A 134 -3.69 -61.32 -34.52
CA ASN A 134 -4.78 -60.99 -35.45
C ASN A 134 -5.35 -59.57 -35.26
N LYS A 135 -4.73 -58.72 -34.43
CA LYS A 135 -5.24 -57.37 -34.13
C LYS A 135 -4.12 -56.35 -34.09
N SER A 136 -4.40 -55.17 -34.62
CA SER A 136 -3.51 -54.02 -34.58
C SER A 136 -4.31 -52.79 -34.17
N LEU A 137 -3.98 -52.24 -33.00
CA LEU A 137 -4.70 -51.14 -32.37
C LEU A 137 -3.78 -49.92 -32.24
N LEU A 138 -4.40 -48.76 -32.28
CA LEU A 138 -3.80 -47.48 -31.94
C LEU A 138 -4.49 -46.92 -30.71
N VAL A 139 -3.70 -46.42 -29.75
CA VAL A 139 -4.22 -45.75 -28.57
C VAL A 139 -3.68 -44.33 -28.55
N ASN A 140 -4.58 -43.34 -28.56
CA ASN A 140 -4.15 -41.95 -28.44
C ASN A 140 -3.45 -41.75 -27.08
N ALA A 141 -2.24 -41.20 -27.11
CA ALA A 141 -1.33 -41.12 -25.97
C ALA A 141 -1.82 -40.18 -24.85
N TYR A 142 -2.81 -39.34 -25.15
CA TYR A 142 -3.38 -38.36 -24.23
C TYR A 142 -4.77 -38.79 -23.73
N SER A 143 -5.70 -39.02 -24.65
CA SER A 143 -7.10 -39.37 -24.32
C SER A 143 -7.33 -40.85 -23.99
N LEU A 144 -6.35 -41.72 -24.25
CA LEU A 144 -6.45 -43.18 -24.11
C LEU A 144 -7.59 -43.82 -24.93
N LYS A 145 -8.12 -43.11 -25.93
CA LYS A 145 -9.09 -43.66 -26.89
C LYS A 145 -8.42 -44.69 -27.78
N ILE A 146 -9.11 -45.81 -28.02
CA ILE A 146 -8.61 -46.95 -28.80
C ILE A 146 -9.24 -46.94 -30.20
N PHE A 147 -8.43 -47.19 -31.21
CA PHE A 147 -8.80 -47.24 -32.61
C PHE A 147 -8.27 -48.52 -33.26
N ASP A 148 -9.01 -49.08 -34.23
CA ASP A 148 -8.44 -50.08 -35.13
C ASP A 148 -7.44 -49.40 -36.07
N LYS A 149 -6.21 -49.91 -36.14
CA LYS A 149 -5.12 -49.27 -36.91
C LYS A 149 -5.47 -49.16 -38.39
N SER A 150 -6.09 -50.19 -38.97
CA SER A 150 -6.38 -50.24 -40.41
C SER A 150 -7.50 -49.28 -40.80
N GLU A 151 -8.55 -49.18 -39.99
CA GLU A 151 -9.62 -48.20 -40.21
C GLU A 151 -9.16 -46.76 -39.95
N PHE A 152 -8.29 -46.57 -38.95
CA PHE A 152 -7.79 -45.26 -38.57
C PHE A 152 -6.95 -44.63 -39.68
N PHE A 153 -6.00 -45.38 -40.25
CA PHE A 153 -5.18 -44.89 -41.37
C PHE A 153 -6.00 -44.60 -42.63
N LEU A 154 -7.13 -45.29 -42.87
CA LEU A 154 -8.04 -44.95 -43.95
C LEU A 154 -8.73 -43.59 -43.74
N LYS A 155 -8.95 -43.17 -42.49
CA LYS A 155 -9.63 -41.93 -42.11
C LYS A 155 -8.67 -40.73 -42.04
N ILE A 156 -7.40 -40.94 -41.73
CA ILE A 156 -6.40 -39.86 -41.50
C ILE A 156 -5.55 -39.59 -42.74
N LYS A 157 -6.15 -39.62 -43.94
CA LYS A 157 -5.43 -39.04 -45.10
C LYS A 157 -5.28 -37.54 -44.86
N PRO A 158 -4.06 -37.02 -44.61
CA PRO A 158 -3.90 -35.59 -44.43
C PRO A 158 -4.29 -34.91 -45.74
N GLN A 159 -5.10 -33.86 -45.69
CA GLN A 159 -5.19 -32.96 -46.84
C GLN A 159 -3.83 -32.27 -46.98
N ARG A 160 -3.04 -32.69 -47.98
CA ARG A 160 -1.78 -32.02 -48.30
C ARG A 160 -2.10 -30.59 -48.75
N ASN A 161 -1.51 -29.63 -48.05
CA ASN A 161 -1.60 -28.21 -48.40
C ASN A 161 -0.21 -27.74 -48.82
N GLU A 162 -0.02 -27.54 -50.11
CA GLU A 162 1.27 -27.16 -50.72
C GLU A 162 1.86 -25.88 -50.08
N GLN A 163 1.01 -24.92 -49.71
CA GLN A 163 1.47 -23.68 -49.06
C GLN A 163 2.08 -23.92 -47.67
N ILE A 164 1.54 -24.90 -46.92
CA ILE A 164 2.07 -25.27 -45.60
C ILE A 164 3.40 -26.01 -45.76
N GLU A 165 3.49 -26.93 -46.71
CA GLU A 165 4.72 -27.68 -46.98
C GLU A 165 5.87 -26.76 -47.42
N ASP A 166 5.61 -25.76 -48.26
CA ASP A 166 6.60 -24.75 -48.67
C ASP A 166 7.09 -23.91 -47.47
N CYS A 167 6.19 -23.49 -46.59
CA CYS A 167 6.57 -22.77 -45.37
C CYS A 167 7.44 -23.63 -44.44
N LEU A 168 7.11 -24.91 -44.26
CA LEU A 168 7.88 -25.83 -43.41
C LEU A 168 9.26 -26.13 -44.01
N ARG A 169 9.36 -26.25 -45.33
CA ARG A 169 10.65 -26.39 -46.05
C ARG A 169 11.56 -25.20 -45.80
N LEU A 170 11.06 -23.97 -46.00
CA LEU A 170 11.82 -22.73 -45.74
C LEU A 170 12.26 -22.63 -44.27
N LYS A 171 11.47 -23.15 -43.33
CA LYS A 171 11.85 -23.20 -41.91
C LYS A 171 13.00 -24.15 -41.67
N TRP A 172 12.91 -25.38 -42.17
CA TRP A 172 14.01 -26.34 -42.05
C TRP A 172 15.30 -25.83 -42.68
N GLU A 173 15.22 -25.19 -43.85
CA GLU A 173 16.40 -24.54 -44.46
C GLU A 173 17.05 -23.52 -43.51
N ARG A 174 16.27 -22.74 -42.77
CA ARG A 174 16.81 -21.81 -41.76
C ARG A 174 17.47 -22.54 -40.60
N TYR A 175 16.83 -23.57 -40.04
CA TYR A 175 17.38 -24.36 -38.92
C TYR A 175 18.69 -25.08 -39.31
N LEU A 176 18.77 -25.57 -40.54
CA LEU A 176 19.95 -26.25 -41.06
C LEU A 176 21.11 -25.28 -41.37
N ASN A 177 20.81 -24.06 -41.82
CA ASN A 177 21.81 -23.06 -42.22
C ASN A 177 22.24 -22.09 -41.10
N ALA A 178 21.54 -22.08 -39.96
CA ALA A 178 21.82 -21.13 -38.89
C ALA A 178 23.17 -21.42 -38.18
N GLN A 179 24.10 -20.47 -38.31
CA GLN A 179 25.42 -20.52 -37.66
C GLN A 179 25.33 -20.28 -36.14
N THR A 180 24.39 -19.45 -35.71
CA THR A 180 24.00 -19.20 -34.31
C THR A 180 22.50 -19.40 -34.22
N ILE A 181 22.04 -20.42 -33.47
CA ILE A 181 20.61 -20.77 -33.50
C ILE A 181 19.82 -20.05 -32.40
N PHE A 182 20.43 -19.50 -31.35
CA PHE A 182 19.69 -18.75 -30.31
C PHE A 182 20.63 -17.73 -29.63
N SER A 183 20.47 -16.43 -29.90
CA SER A 183 21.11 -15.37 -29.11
C SER A 183 20.33 -15.12 -27.82
N ARG A 184 21.03 -14.81 -26.72
CA ARG A 184 20.40 -14.27 -25.49
C ARG A 184 19.76 -12.90 -25.70
N ASP A 185 20.01 -12.26 -26.84
CA ASP A 185 19.38 -11.00 -27.25
C ASP A 185 17.90 -11.24 -27.49
N THR A 186 17.13 -11.03 -26.42
CA THR A 186 15.69 -11.20 -26.38
C THR A 186 15.08 -9.83 -26.56
N VAL A 187 14.26 -9.65 -27.60
CA VAL A 187 13.44 -8.44 -27.72
C VAL A 187 12.20 -8.67 -26.88
N ILE A 188 11.97 -7.79 -25.90
CA ILE A 188 10.84 -7.85 -24.97
C ILE A 188 9.94 -6.64 -25.24
N GLY A 189 8.66 -6.90 -25.49
CA GLY A 189 7.60 -5.89 -25.46
C GLY A 189 6.67 -6.18 -24.30
N TYR A 190 6.40 -5.19 -23.45
CA TYR A 190 5.58 -5.36 -22.24
C TYR A 190 4.72 -4.13 -22.02
N ILE A 191 3.46 -4.35 -21.63
CA ILE A 191 2.53 -3.28 -21.24
C ILE A 191 2.57 -3.12 -19.73
N ASP A 192 3.09 -1.98 -19.29
CA ASP A 192 3.04 -1.57 -17.89
C ASP A 192 1.59 -1.35 -17.40
N SER A 193 1.37 -1.68 -16.12
CA SER A 193 0.14 -1.35 -15.39
C SER A 193 -1.14 -1.99 -15.96
N VAL A 194 -1.05 -3.21 -16.50
CA VAL A 194 -2.23 -4.07 -16.63
C VAL A 194 -2.53 -4.66 -15.24
N PRO A 195 -3.74 -4.48 -14.71
CA PRO A 195 -4.09 -4.99 -13.38
C PRO A 195 -4.20 -6.52 -13.43
N PHE A 196 -3.80 -7.17 -12.34
CA PHE A 196 -4.03 -8.59 -12.13
C PHE A 196 -5.23 -8.77 -11.19
N ILE A 197 -6.07 -9.75 -11.49
CA ILE A 197 -7.26 -10.11 -10.73
C ILE A 197 -7.19 -11.61 -10.48
N ASP A 198 -7.35 -12.03 -9.23
CA ASP A 198 -7.46 -13.45 -8.89
C ASP A 198 -8.72 -14.06 -9.53
N TRP A 199 -8.74 -15.39 -9.66
CA TRP A 199 -9.88 -16.10 -10.22
C TRP A 199 -11.09 -16.02 -9.28
N VAL A 200 -12.11 -15.24 -9.67
CA VAL A 200 -13.33 -15.07 -8.87
C VAL A 200 -14.50 -15.86 -9.44
N TYR A 201 -14.94 -15.54 -10.66
CA TYR A 201 -16.14 -16.14 -11.26
C TYR A 201 -15.84 -17.14 -12.39
N GLY A 202 -14.62 -17.18 -12.90
CA GLY A 202 -14.27 -17.92 -14.12
C GLY A 202 -13.07 -17.29 -14.86
N CYS A 203 -12.37 -18.05 -15.70
CA CYS A 203 -11.22 -17.53 -16.46
C CYS A 203 -11.62 -16.37 -17.40
N SER A 204 -12.73 -16.52 -18.12
CA SER A 204 -13.19 -15.55 -19.12
C SER A 204 -13.60 -14.19 -18.54
N PRO A 205 -14.50 -14.11 -17.53
CA PRO A 205 -14.82 -12.83 -16.92
C PRO A 205 -13.60 -12.20 -16.25
N THR A 206 -12.71 -12.99 -15.65
CA THR A 206 -11.49 -12.49 -14.99
C THR A 206 -10.50 -11.90 -15.99
N ALA A 207 -10.18 -12.61 -17.07
CA ALA A 207 -9.30 -12.09 -18.13
C ALA A 207 -9.87 -10.83 -18.79
N ALA A 208 -11.17 -10.83 -19.13
CA ALA A 208 -11.83 -9.67 -19.71
C ALA A 208 -11.82 -8.45 -18.76
N SER A 209 -11.95 -8.68 -17.45
CA SER A 209 -11.92 -7.63 -16.43
C SER A 209 -10.58 -6.93 -16.35
N MET A 210 -9.46 -7.65 -16.47
CA MET A 210 -8.12 -7.05 -16.46
C MET A 210 -7.95 -6.05 -17.63
N ILE A 211 -8.52 -6.38 -18.79
CA ILE A 211 -8.48 -5.51 -19.98
C ILE A 211 -9.39 -4.30 -19.80
N LEU A 212 -10.61 -4.51 -19.32
CA LEU A 212 -11.53 -3.39 -19.09
C LEU A 212 -10.98 -2.45 -18.01
N TRP A 213 -10.40 -2.98 -16.95
CA TRP A 213 -9.75 -2.18 -15.92
C TRP A 213 -8.51 -1.45 -16.44
N TYR A 214 -7.68 -2.09 -17.27
CA TYR A 214 -6.58 -1.40 -17.96
C TYR A 214 -7.06 -0.16 -18.72
N TRP A 215 -8.17 -0.26 -19.46
CA TRP A 215 -8.75 0.88 -20.18
C TRP A 215 -9.44 1.88 -19.26
N ASP A 216 -10.09 1.41 -18.19
CA ASP A 216 -10.72 2.25 -17.19
C ASP A 216 -9.73 3.24 -16.56
N SER A 217 -8.54 2.72 -16.22
CA SER A 217 -7.42 3.50 -15.69
C SER A 217 -6.85 4.54 -16.68
N ARG A 218 -7.27 4.52 -17.96
CA ARG A 218 -6.74 5.31 -19.08
C ARG A 218 -7.79 6.17 -19.80
N GLY A 219 -8.85 6.55 -19.12
CA GLY A 219 -9.79 7.58 -19.60
C GLY A 219 -11.22 7.11 -19.79
N TYR A 220 -11.50 5.81 -19.58
CA TYR A 220 -12.86 5.31 -19.65
C TYR A 220 -13.61 5.60 -18.33
N GLY A 221 -13.02 5.31 -17.16
CA GLY A 221 -13.42 5.82 -15.84
C GLY A 221 -14.84 5.48 -15.31
N ARG A 222 -15.55 4.53 -15.91
CA ARG A 222 -16.87 4.04 -15.48
C ARG A 222 -16.99 2.52 -15.56
N LEU A 223 -15.90 1.81 -15.77
CA LEU A 223 -15.90 0.34 -15.83
C LEU A 223 -15.62 -0.22 -14.42
N VAL A 224 -14.72 0.39 -13.65
CA VAL A 224 -14.37 -0.05 -12.29
C VAL A 224 -14.74 1.03 -11.26
N ASP A 225 -15.94 0.91 -10.71
CA ASP A 225 -16.53 1.91 -9.81
C ASP A 225 -16.41 1.53 -8.33
N TYR A 226 -16.53 0.23 -8.00
CA TYR A 226 -16.50 -0.26 -6.63
C TYR A 226 -16.07 -1.73 -6.56
N PHE A 227 -15.65 -2.14 -5.37
CA PHE A 227 -15.32 -3.52 -5.03
C PHE A 227 -16.39 -4.08 -4.09
N PHE A 228 -16.66 -5.37 -4.20
CA PHE A 228 -17.63 -6.05 -3.34
C PHE A 228 -17.15 -7.47 -3.02
N THR A 229 -17.56 -7.96 -1.86
CA THR A 229 -17.27 -9.32 -1.39
C THR A 229 -18.11 -10.34 -2.17
N HIS A 230 -17.46 -11.29 -2.84
CA HIS A 230 -18.12 -12.41 -3.53
C HIS A 230 -18.92 -13.26 -2.54
N TRP A 231 -20.24 -13.39 -2.77
CA TRP A 231 -21.19 -13.90 -1.79
C TRP A 231 -21.38 -15.43 -1.79
N ASP A 232 -20.76 -16.14 -2.76
CA ASP A 232 -20.97 -17.58 -3.00
C ASP A 232 -19.72 -18.47 -2.72
N ASN A 233 -18.65 -17.95 -2.11
CA ASN A 233 -17.36 -18.64 -2.07
C ASN A 233 -17.28 -19.83 -1.07
N PRO A 234 -16.91 -21.06 -1.51
CA PRO A 234 -16.44 -22.12 -0.63
C PRO A 234 -14.99 -21.87 -0.15
N GLU A 235 -14.83 -21.54 1.13
CA GLU A 235 -13.58 -21.55 1.93
C GLU A 235 -12.35 -20.75 1.41
N GLY A 236 -12.18 -19.51 1.89
CA GLY A 236 -10.87 -19.05 2.39
C GLY A 236 -10.00 -18.09 1.58
N GLU A 237 -10.35 -17.68 0.36
CA GLU A 237 -9.57 -16.72 -0.44
C GLU A 237 -10.23 -15.32 -0.46
N TRP A 238 -9.43 -14.25 -0.55
CA TRP A 238 -9.92 -12.87 -0.42
C TRP A 238 -10.97 -12.54 -1.49
N ASN A 239 -12.07 -11.95 -1.04
CA ASN A 239 -13.36 -11.94 -1.73
C ASN A 239 -13.69 -10.61 -2.44
N ASP A 240 -12.82 -9.59 -2.43
CA ASP A 240 -13.15 -8.27 -3.00
C ASP A 240 -12.91 -8.22 -4.51
N CYS A 241 -14.00 -8.25 -5.25
CA CYS A 241 -14.04 -8.32 -6.70
C CYS A 241 -14.48 -6.97 -7.28
N ALA A 242 -13.79 -6.49 -8.32
CA ALA A 242 -14.22 -5.31 -9.05
C ALA A 242 -15.62 -5.53 -9.65
N ASN A 243 -16.51 -4.54 -9.56
CA ASN A 243 -17.88 -4.61 -10.11
C ASN A 243 -17.90 -5.13 -11.55
N VAL A 244 -16.93 -4.71 -12.38
CA VAL A 244 -16.81 -5.12 -13.78
C VAL A 244 -16.70 -6.64 -13.96
N ASN A 245 -16.07 -7.35 -13.03
CA ASN A 245 -15.87 -8.80 -13.15
C ASN A 245 -17.19 -9.55 -12.92
N ARG A 246 -17.98 -9.11 -11.94
CA ARG A 246 -19.35 -9.60 -11.76
C ARG A 246 -20.25 -9.27 -12.93
N GLU A 247 -20.18 -8.03 -13.42
CA GLU A 247 -20.95 -7.58 -14.58
C GLU A 247 -20.64 -8.45 -15.81
N LEU A 248 -19.36 -8.73 -16.04
CA LEU A 248 -18.91 -9.64 -17.11
C LEU A 248 -19.37 -11.07 -16.87
N ALA A 249 -19.26 -11.61 -15.64
CA ALA A 249 -19.70 -12.96 -15.34
C ALA A 249 -21.19 -13.15 -15.66
N LEU A 250 -22.03 -12.20 -15.26
CA LEU A 250 -23.46 -12.19 -15.55
C LEU A 250 -23.75 -12.02 -17.04
N ALA A 251 -23.10 -11.06 -17.70
CA ALA A 251 -23.31 -10.77 -19.12
C ALA A 251 -22.83 -11.92 -20.04
N MET A 252 -21.85 -12.71 -19.59
CA MET A 252 -21.34 -13.87 -20.31
C MET A 252 -22.10 -15.17 -19.98
N TYR A 253 -23.09 -15.14 -19.07
CA TYR A 253 -23.75 -16.34 -18.53
C TYR A 253 -22.74 -17.36 -17.98
N THR A 254 -21.76 -16.86 -17.23
CA THR A 254 -20.75 -17.73 -16.59
C THR A 254 -21.41 -18.51 -15.46
N ASP A 255 -21.19 -19.83 -15.45
CA ASP A 255 -21.55 -20.65 -14.30
C ASP A 255 -20.62 -20.31 -13.14
N THR A 256 -21.15 -19.62 -12.14
CA THR A 256 -20.37 -19.09 -11.01
C THR A 256 -19.87 -20.19 -10.07
N MET A 257 -20.38 -21.43 -10.18
CA MET A 257 -19.93 -22.56 -9.36
C MET A 257 -18.78 -23.33 -10.01
N SER A 258 -18.79 -23.45 -11.34
CA SER A 258 -17.75 -24.20 -12.09
C SER A 258 -16.75 -23.31 -12.82
N GLY A 259 -17.03 -22.00 -12.93
CA GLY A 259 -16.24 -21.03 -13.68
C GLY A 259 -16.37 -21.13 -15.20
N GLY A 260 -17.32 -21.94 -15.69
CA GLY A 260 -17.49 -22.24 -17.11
C GLY A 260 -18.18 -21.11 -17.89
N THR A 261 -17.57 -20.68 -18.99
CA THR A 261 -18.13 -19.67 -19.91
C THR A 261 -18.10 -20.19 -21.34
N TYR A 262 -19.23 -20.12 -22.06
CA TYR A 262 -19.25 -20.40 -23.50
C TYR A 262 -18.52 -19.30 -24.27
N ILE A 263 -17.58 -19.67 -25.15
CA ILE A 263 -16.79 -18.71 -25.95
C ILE A 263 -17.67 -17.75 -26.75
N SER A 264 -18.82 -18.22 -27.24
CA SER A 264 -19.81 -17.40 -27.96
C SER A 264 -20.36 -16.24 -27.14
N ASN A 265 -20.27 -16.30 -25.81
CA ASN A 265 -20.83 -15.30 -24.90
C ASN A 265 -19.80 -14.26 -24.44
N ILE A 266 -18.49 -14.52 -24.60
CA ILE A 266 -17.43 -13.64 -24.08
C ILE A 266 -17.48 -12.29 -24.80
N GLY A 267 -17.33 -12.28 -26.13
CA GLY A 267 -17.40 -11.07 -26.94
C GLY A 267 -18.72 -10.29 -26.73
N PRO A 268 -19.90 -10.91 -26.80
CA PRO A 268 -21.17 -10.21 -26.57
C PRO A 268 -21.29 -9.67 -25.14
N GLY A 269 -20.79 -10.42 -24.16
CA GLY A 269 -20.76 -9.99 -22.75
C GLY A 269 -19.94 -8.73 -22.55
N ILE A 270 -18.72 -8.66 -23.12
CA ILE A 270 -17.88 -7.45 -23.07
C ILE A 270 -18.62 -6.24 -23.65
N VAL A 271 -19.22 -6.38 -24.84
CA VAL A 271 -19.96 -5.30 -25.49
C VAL A 271 -21.16 -4.86 -24.65
N TYR A 272 -21.88 -5.81 -24.05
CA TYR A 272 -23.02 -5.51 -23.17
C TYR A 272 -22.59 -4.73 -21.92
N VAL A 273 -21.53 -5.16 -21.24
CA VAL A 273 -21.00 -4.46 -20.05
C VAL A 273 -20.54 -3.05 -20.42
N CYS A 274 -19.77 -2.89 -21.49
CA CYS A 274 -19.33 -1.56 -21.90
C CYS A 274 -20.50 -0.66 -22.31
N ASN A 275 -21.41 -1.15 -23.16
CA ASN A 275 -22.40 -0.27 -23.79
C ASN A 275 -23.66 -0.08 -22.94
N THR A 276 -24.20 -1.19 -22.43
CA THR A 276 -25.50 -1.19 -21.75
C THR A 276 -25.35 -0.83 -20.28
N ILE A 277 -24.34 -1.37 -19.59
CA ILE A 277 -24.14 -1.11 -18.17
C ILE A 277 -23.41 0.22 -17.97
N ASN A 278 -22.31 0.43 -18.69
CA ASN A 278 -21.39 1.56 -18.43
C ASN A 278 -21.50 2.71 -19.45
N GLY A 279 -22.41 2.59 -20.43
CA GLY A 279 -22.83 3.69 -21.29
C GLY A 279 -21.86 4.07 -22.41
N TYR A 280 -20.95 3.17 -22.81
CA TYR A 280 -20.04 3.39 -23.94
C TYR A 280 -20.65 2.97 -25.28
N SER A 281 -19.88 3.13 -26.36
CA SER A 281 -20.25 2.72 -27.72
C SER A 281 -19.13 1.90 -28.36
N PHE A 282 -19.00 0.66 -27.91
CA PHE A 282 -18.09 -0.35 -28.44
C PHE A 282 -18.78 -1.20 -29.51
N SER A 283 -18.05 -1.51 -30.58
CA SER A 283 -18.46 -2.48 -31.60
C SER A 283 -17.59 -3.73 -31.51
N GLN A 284 -18.21 -4.89 -31.68
CA GLN A 284 -17.50 -6.16 -31.86
C GLN A 284 -16.66 -6.19 -33.15
N GLN A 285 -16.96 -5.34 -34.12
CA GLN A 285 -16.20 -5.25 -35.37
C GLN A 285 -14.85 -4.56 -35.20
N THR A 286 -14.68 -3.75 -34.15
CA THR A 286 -13.44 -3.01 -33.88
C THR A 286 -12.57 -3.64 -32.79
N SER A 287 -13.06 -4.71 -32.14
CA SER A 287 -12.38 -5.41 -31.05
C SER A 287 -12.64 -6.90 -31.18
N THR A 288 -11.63 -7.67 -31.60
CA THR A 288 -11.75 -9.12 -31.75
C THR A 288 -11.77 -9.86 -30.40
N GLN A 289 -11.60 -9.13 -29.29
CA GLN A 289 -11.53 -9.64 -27.92
C GLN A 289 -12.68 -10.60 -27.58
N GLY A 290 -12.32 -11.79 -27.09
CA GLY A 290 -13.31 -12.79 -26.65
C GLY A 290 -14.12 -13.44 -27.78
N THR A 291 -13.71 -13.32 -29.04
CA THR A 291 -14.43 -13.96 -30.16
C THR A 291 -13.82 -15.33 -30.54
N PRO A 292 -14.56 -16.22 -31.22
CA PRO A 292 -13.99 -17.43 -31.82
C PRO A 292 -12.90 -17.15 -32.88
N ALA A 293 -12.86 -15.92 -33.42
CA ALA A 293 -11.84 -15.46 -34.35
C ALA A 293 -10.53 -15.04 -33.68
N ASN A 294 -10.48 -14.93 -32.33
CA ASN A 294 -9.26 -14.74 -31.54
C ASN A 294 -8.44 -16.02 -31.42
N GLN A 295 -8.13 -16.62 -32.57
CA GLN A 295 -7.15 -17.69 -32.65
C GLN A 295 -5.75 -17.09 -32.50
N PHE A 296 -4.83 -17.84 -31.88
CA PHE A 296 -3.49 -17.32 -31.59
C PHE A 296 -2.77 -16.90 -32.88
N GLN A 297 -2.36 -15.62 -32.93
CA GLN A 297 -1.54 -15.05 -33.98
C GLN A 297 -0.48 -14.15 -33.34
N PHE A 298 0.77 -14.62 -33.27
CA PHE A 298 1.82 -13.87 -32.58
C PHE A 298 2.04 -12.46 -33.16
N SER A 299 2.00 -12.32 -34.48
CA SER A 299 2.15 -11.02 -35.15
C SER A 299 1.09 -10.01 -34.71
N TRP A 300 -0.15 -10.46 -34.51
CA TRP A 300 -1.24 -9.63 -34.00
C TRP A 300 -1.04 -9.29 -32.52
N ILE A 301 -0.73 -10.28 -31.66
CA ILE A 301 -0.44 -10.03 -30.24
C ILE A 301 0.69 -9.00 -30.11
N LYS A 302 1.79 -9.22 -30.83
CA LYS A 302 2.92 -8.27 -30.87
C LYS A 302 2.48 -6.87 -31.27
N GLN A 303 1.68 -6.74 -32.33
CA GLN A 303 1.19 -5.45 -32.82
C GLN A 303 0.31 -4.73 -31.78
N GLU A 304 -0.55 -5.46 -31.06
CA GLU A 304 -1.38 -4.91 -29.99
C GLU A 304 -0.52 -4.47 -28.80
N ILE A 305 0.42 -5.32 -28.37
CA ILE A 305 1.35 -5.03 -27.27
C ILE A 305 2.24 -3.81 -27.58
N ASP A 306 2.83 -3.75 -28.78
CA ASP A 306 3.66 -2.61 -29.22
C ASP A 306 2.87 -1.29 -29.26
N ALA A 307 1.56 -1.38 -29.45
CA ALA A 307 0.66 -0.25 -29.46
C ALA A 307 0.03 0.02 -28.08
N GLY A 308 0.50 -0.64 -27.02
CA GLY A 308 0.05 -0.45 -25.65
C GLY A 308 -1.37 -0.97 -25.38
N ARG A 309 -1.81 -2.03 -26.05
CA ARG A 309 -3.14 -2.62 -25.89
C ARG A 309 -3.07 -4.08 -25.41
N PRO A 310 -3.52 -4.40 -24.18
CA PRO A 310 -3.54 -5.77 -23.70
C PRO A 310 -4.59 -6.58 -24.47
N VAL A 311 -4.39 -7.90 -24.54
CA VAL A 311 -5.21 -8.78 -25.37
C VAL A 311 -5.91 -9.86 -24.55
N HIS A 312 -7.19 -10.10 -24.83
CA HIS A 312 -7.94 -11.25 -24.36
C HIS A 312 -7.69 -12.40 -25.31
N TRP A 313 -7.23 -13.53 -24.80
CA TRP A 313 -6.93 -14.68 -25.63
C TRP A 313 -7.54 -15.96 -25.05
N ASN A 314 -8.21 -16.71 -25.93
CA ASN A 314 -8.75 -18.03 -25.64
C ASN A 314 -7.72 -19.10 -26.04
N VAL A 315 -7.19 -19.80 -25.05
CA VAL A 315 -6.38 -21.00 -25.18
C VAL A 315 -7.31 -22.19 -25.40
N PHE A 316 -7.21 -22.82 -26.58
CA PHE A 316 -7.97 -24.02 -26.91
C PHE A 316 -7.19 -25.29 -26.53
N HIS A 317 -7.90 -26.32 -26.07
CA HIS A 317 -7.34 -27.61 -25.68
C HIS A 317 -6.29 -27.51 -24.55
N TYR A 318 -6.60 -26.71 -23.53
CA TYR A 318 -5.76 -26.48 -22.36
C TYR A 318 -5.44 -27.83 -21.67
N GLN A 319 -4.19 -28.04 -21.27
CA GLN A 319 -3.68 -29.31 -20.73
C GLN A 319 -3.85 -30.54 -21.66
N GLY A 320 -4.11 -30.33 -22.96
CA GLY A 320 -4.28 -31.41 -23.92
C GLY A 320 -5.66 -32.08 -23.86
N ASP A 321 -6.62 -31.50 -23.13
CA ASP A 321 -8.00 -31.95 -23.15
C ASP A 321 -8.79 -31.19 -24.23
N PRO A 322 -9.27 -31.85 -25.31
CA PRO A 322 -10.01 -31.22 -26.38
C PRO A 322 -11.36 -30.63 -25.96
N THR A 323 -11.79 -30.88 -24.71
CA THR A 323 -13.01 -30.32 -24.12
C THR A 323 -12.74 -29.15 -23.16
N PHE A 324 -11.47 -28.83 -22.90
CA PHE A 324 -11.07 -27.85 -21.90
C PHE A 324 -10.43 -26.63 -22.56
N ASN A 325 -11.08 -25.47 -22.42
CA ASN A 325 -10.61 -24.18 -22.95
C ASN A 325 -10.35 -23.22 -21.79
N HIS A 326 -9.45 -22.25 -22.00
CA HIS A 326 -9.04 -21.33 -20.95
C HIS A 326 -8.84 -19.90 -21.50
N SER A 327 -9.12 -18.88 -20.69
CA SER A 327 -9.03 -17.47 -21.09
C SER A 327 -7.94 -16.75 -20.29
N VAL A 328 -7.05 -16.04 -21.00
CA VAL A 328 -5.92 -15.29 -20.40
C VAL A 328 -5.84 -13.86 -20.92
N THR A 329 -5.14 -13.00 -20.17
CA THR A 329 -4.84 -11.63 -20.57
C THR A 329 -3.39 -11.51 -21.01
N GLY A 330 -3.13 -11.38 -22.30
CA GLY A 330 -1.79 -11.10 -22.83
C GLY A 330 -1.34 -9.68 -22.51
N VAL A 331 -0.17 -9.58 -21.86
CA VAL A 331 0.43 -8.32 -21.39
C VAL A 331 1.82 -8.06 -21.93
N GLY A 332 2.43 -9.05 -22.58
CA GLY A 332 3.73 -8.86 -23.20
C GLY A 332 4.12 -10.02 -24.07
N TYR A 333 5.34 -9.93 -24.61
CA TYR A 333 5.97 -10.99 -25.36
C TYR A 333 7.48 -10.92 -25.22
N ALA A 334 8.14 -12.04 -25.53
CA ALA A 334 9.57 -12.10 -25.74
C ALA A 334 9.89 -12.95 -26.98
N TYR A 335 10.86 -12.55 -27.80
CA TYR A 335 11.31 -13.36 -28.93
C TYR A 335 12.81 -13.14 -29.24
N GLY A 336 13.43 -14.18 -29.80
CA GLY A 336 14.83 -14.11 -30.25
C GLY A 336 14.99 -13.35 -31.57
N SER A 337 16.01 -12.50 -31.67
CA SER A 337 16.27 -11.65 -32.85
C SER A 337 16.63 -12.41 -34.14
N SER A 338 17.10 -13.66 -34.01
CA SER A 338 17.67 -14.45 -35.12
C SER A 338 16.83 -15.68 -35.54
N LEU A 339 16.20 -16.38 -34.60
CA LEU A 339 15.24 -17.47 -34.86
C LEU A 339 14.16 -17.51 -33.75
N PRO A 340 12.86 -17.56 -34.09
CA PRO A 340 11.79 -17.26 -33.14
C PRO A 340 11.33 -18.51 -32.38
N ASP A 341 11.86 -18.70 -31.18
CA ASP A 341 11.00 -19.12 -30.06
C ASP A 341 10.26 -17.86 -29.59
N THR A 342 8.95 -18.00 -29.45
CA THR A 342 8.06 -16.87 -29.26
C THR A 342 7.28 -17.05 -27.97
N PHE A 343 7.53 -16.16 -27.02
CA PHE A 343 6.88 -16.17 -25.72
C PHE A 343 5.76 -15.15 -25.71
N VAL A 344 4.63 -15.53 -25.13
CA VAL A 344 3.60 -14.58 -24.73
C VAL A 344 3.58 -14.53 -23.21
N ILE A 345 3.67 -13.32 -22.68
CA ILE A 345 3.57 -13.04 -21.26
C ILE A 345 2.10 -12.71 -21.01
N VAL A 346 1.45 -13.41 -20.08
CA VAL A 346 0.02 -13.26 -19.82
C VAL A 346 -0.23 -13.16 -18.33
N HIS A 347 -1.22 -12.39 -17.88
CA HIS A 347 -1.80 -12.64 -16.56
C HIS A 347 -2.65 -13.91 -16.63
N GLU A 348 -2.18 -14.94 -15.93
CA GLU A 348 -2.80 -16.27 -15.84
C GLU A 348 -3.77 -16.30 -14.66
N THR A 349 -4.94 -16.92 -14.84
CA THR A 349 -5.99 -16.86 -13.83
C THR A 349 -5.89 -18.01 -12.83
N TRP A 350 -5.29 -19.17 -13.14
CA TRP A 350 -5.52 -20.40 -12.34
C TRP A 350 -4.33 -20.89 -11.50
N THR A 351 -3.08 -20.91 -12.00
CA THR A 351 -1.91 -21.36 -11.19
C THR A 351 -0.56 -20.87 -11.74
N ILE A 352 0.46 -20.85 -10.87
CA ILE A 352 1.88 -20.56 -11.19
C ILE A 352 2.67 -21.78 -11.74
N SER A 353 2.07 -22.98 -11.84
CA SER A 353 2.81 -24.18 -12.27
C SER A 353 2.75 -24.36 -13.78
N GLU A 354 3.85 -24.00 -14.43
CA GLU A 354 4.07 -24.00 -15.88
C GLU A 354 3.69 -25.33 -16.58
N PRO A 355 2.95 -25.23 -17.69
CA PRO A 355 3.06 -26.22 -18.75
C PRO A 355 3.59 -25.59 -20.04
N TRP A 356 4.59 -26.24 -20.63
CA TRP A 356 5.07 -25.98 -21.98
C TRP A 356 4.05 -26.59 -22.96
N TRP A 357 3.50 -25.81 -23.90
CA TRP A 357 2.49 -26.34 -24.83
C TRP A 357 2.69 -25.96 -26.30
N PRO A 358 2.43 -26.89 -27.22
CA PRO A 358 2.12 -26.56 -28.60
C PRO A 358 0.68 -26.06 -28.70
N LEU A 359 0.47 -24.89 -29.29
CA LEU A 359 -0.86 -24.33 -29.54
C LEU A 359 -1.22 -24.47 -31.00
N TRP A 360 -2.47 -24.82 -31.28
CA TRP A 360 -3.02 -24.74 -32.62
C TRP A 360 -3.06 -23.26 -33.03
N THR A 361 -2.25 -22.88 -34.01
CA THR A 361 -2.28 -21.52 -34.59
C THR A 361 -3.01 -21.57 -35.92
N TYR A 362 -3.71 -20.49 -36.27
CA TYR A 362 -4.34 -20.35 -37.57
C TYR A 362 -3.70 -19.16 -38.30
N ALA A 363 -2.92 -19.44 -39.33
CA ALA A 363 -2.33 -18.43 -40.20
C ALA A 363 -3.12 -18.37 -41.50
N ASN A 364 -3.60 -17.18 -41.89
CA ASN A 364 -4.32 -16.96 -43.16
C ASN A 364 -5.51 -17.90 -43.42
N GLY A 365 -6.22 -18.33 -42.36
CA GLY A 365 -7.37 -19.24 -42.46
C GLY A 365 -7.03 -20.74 -42.46
N TYR A 366 -5.77 -21.13 -42.29
CA TYR A 366 -5.33 -22.53 -42.24
C TYR A 366 -4.61 -22.86 -40.93
N GLN A 367 -4.80 -24.07 -40.42
CA GLN A 367 -4.07 -24.59 -39.25
C GLN A 367 -2.57 -24.62 -39.56
N SER A 368 -1.77 -24.03 -38.68
CA SER A 368 -0.31 -23.95 -38.78
C SER A 368 0.35 -24.38 -37.48
N TYR A 369 1.44 -25.15 -37.59
CA TYR A 369 2.22 -25.72 -36.48
C TYR A 369 3.42 -24.83 -36.12
N ASP A 370 3.25 -23.52 -36.26
CA ASP A 370 4.35 -22.62 -36.57
C ASP A 370 5.25 -22.24 -35.39
N TYR A 371 4.85 -22.44 -34.13
CA TYR A 371 5.55 -21.89 -32.95
C TYR A 371 5.52 -22.82 -31.71
N VAL A 372 6.65 -22.91 -31.00
CA VAL A 372 6.71 -23.39 -29.61
C VAL A 372 6.49 -22.17 -28.70
N ILE A 373 5.47 -22.24 -27.84
CA ILE A 373 5.06 -21.10 -27.01
C ILE A 373 5.12 -21.53 -25.55
N LYS A 374 5.85 -20.75 -24.75
CA LYS A 374 5.72 -20.79 -23.28
C LYS A 374 4.90 -19.57 -22.86
N VAL A 375 3.77 -19.84 -22.23
CA VAL A 375 2.97 -18.83 -21.55
C VAL A 375 3.63 -18.57 -20.20
N ILE A 376 4.06 -17.33 -19.97
CA ILE A 376 4.65 -16.94 -18.68
C ILE A 376 3.56 -16.22 -17.89
N PRO A 377 3.11 -16.76 -16.73
CA PRO A 377 2.27 -16.03 -15.81
C PRO A 377 2.95 -14.71 -15.40
N GLY A 378 2.28 -13.62 -15.72
CA GLY A 378 2.61 -12.26 -15.36
C GLY A 378 2.01 -11.97 -14.00
N GLY A 379 2.84 -11.47 -13.09
CA GLY A 379 2.42 -11.02 -11.77
C GLY A 379 2.58 -12.09 -10.68
N PRO A 380 3.33 -11.81 -9.60
CA PRO A 380 3.02 -12.40 -8.32
C PRO A 380 1.63 -11.91 -7.86
N ASN A 381 1.00 -12.68 -6.98
CA ASN A 381 -0.35 -12.42 -6.45
C ASN A 381 -0.51 -10.93 -6.01
N PRO A 382 -1.61 -10.22 -6.36
CA PRO A 382 -1.90 -8.85 -5.93
C PRO A 382 -1.87 -8.68 -4.40
N ASN A 383 -2.00 -9.77 -3.65
CA ASN A 383 -1.77 -9.86 -2.20
C ASN A 383 -0.34 -9.47 -1.77
N ASN A 384 0.59 -9.28 -2.70
CA ASN A 384 1.97 -8.94 -2.39
C ASN A 384 2.22 -7.45 -2.13
N CYS A 385 1.29 -6.53 -2.38
CA CYS A 385 1.42 -5.10 -2.03
C CYS A 385 0.05 -4.43 -1.78
N LEU A 386 -0.23 -4.02 -0.54
CA LEU A 386 -1.50 -3.43 -0.11
C LEU A 386 -1.29 -2.05 0.52
N LEU A 387 -1.93 -1.01 -0.01
CA LEU A 387 -1.91 0.33 0.57
C LEU A 387 -2.72 0.36 1.89
N ASN A 388 -2.03 0.61 3.00
CA ASN A 388 -2.62 0.69 4.34
C ASN A 388 -3.04 2.12 4.72
N TYR A 389 -2.31 3.13 4.22
CA TYR A 389 -2.62 4.53 4.46
C TYR A 389 -2.19 5.38 3.25
N PRO A 390 -3.03 6.33 2.80
CA PRO A 390 -4.33 6.74 3.37
C PRO A 390 -5.46 5.74 3.17
N LYS A 391 -6.40 5.74 4.11
CA LYS A 391 -7.68 5.02 4.01
C LYS A 391 -8.73 5.88 3.29
N SER A 392 -9.90 5.31 3.00
CA SER A 392 -11.01 6.04 2.38
C SER A 392 -11.46 7.22 3.24
N ASN A 393 -11.70 8.39 2.63
CA ASN A 393 -12.20 9.61 3.23
C ASN A 393 -11.28 10.28 4.26
N VAL A 394 -10.01 9.88 4.33
CA VAL A 394 -9.01 10.58 5.14
C VAL A 394 -8.82 12.00 4.62
N ILE A 395 -8.70 12.96 5.55
CA ILE A 395 -8.36 14.35 5.25
C ILE A 395 -6.82 14.51 5.27
N MET A 396 -6.28 15.00 4.16
CA MET A 396 -4.87 15.39 4.05
C MET A 396 -4.76 16.88 3.76
N PHE A 397 -3.97 17.60 4.56
CA PHE A 397 -3.80 19.04 4.40
C PHE A 397 -2.77 19.37 3.32
N LYS A 398 -3.13 20.33 2.47
CA LYS A 398 -2.30 20.81 1.35
C LYS A 398 -0.94 21.29 1.86
N GLY A 399 0.14 20.83 1.22
CA GLY A 399 1.50 21.21 1.53
C GLY A 399 2.12 20.51 2.73
N LEU A 400 1.35 19.72 3.51
CA LEU A 400 1.89 18.92 4.60
C LEU A 400 2.46 17.60 4.10
N LYS A 401 3.30 16.97 4.93
CA LYS A 401 3.93 15.69 4.63
C LYS A 401 3.23 14.55 5.36
N TYR A 402 3.01 13.45 4.65
CA TYR A 402 2.44 12.23 5.19
C TYR A 402 3.25 11.02 4.74
N TYR A 403 3.36 10.01 5.59
CA TYR A 403 3.82 8.70 5.16
C TYR A 403 2.69 7.96 4.47
N LEU A 404 2.84 7.67 3.18
CA LEU A 404 2.09 6.63 2.51
C LEU A 404 2.60 5.30 3.05
N ARG A 405 1.72 4.39 3.45
CA ARG A 405 2.11 3.12 4.10
C ARG A 405 1.49 1.95 3.37
N TRP A 406 2.22 0.86 3.26
CA TRP A 406 1.74 -0.37 2.64
C TRP A 406 2.31 -1.60 3.34
N ALA A 407 1.60 -2.72 3.21
CA ALA A 407 2.12 -4.04 3.52
C ALA A 407 2.55 -4.70 2.21
N SER A 408 3.61 -5.50 2.23
CA SER A 408 3.98 -6.36 1.11
C SER A 408 4.18 -7.80 1.56
N GLN A 409 3.83 -8.75 0.70
CA GLN A 409 4.05 -10.19 0.90
C GLN A 409 5.02 -10.71 -0.16
N GLY A 410 5.84 -11.70 0.18
CA GLY A 410 6.88 -12.25 -0.71
C GLY A 410 8.20 -11.46 -0.70
N THR A 411 9.29 -12.11 -1.08
CA THR A 411 10.66 -11.54 -1.10
C THR A 411 11.01 -10.84 -2.40
N ASP A 412 10.14 -10.94 -3.41
CA ASP A 412 10.50 -10.65 -4.80
C ASP A 412 10.17 -9.21 -5.20
N ILE A 413 9.55 -8.43 -4.31
CA ILE A 413 9.25 -7.00 -4.50
C ILE A 413 10.23 -6.17 -3.67
N ASP A 414 11.11 -5.44 -4.35
CA ASP A 414 12.13 -4.61 -3.70
C ASP A 414 11.86 -3.10 -3.85
N HIS A 415 11.05 -2.69 -4.82
CA HIS A 415 10.66 -1.30 -5.07
C HIS A 415 9.16 -1.16 -5.36
N MET A 416 8.69 0.07 -5.21
CA MET A 416 7.31 0.48 -5.38
C MET A 416 7.23 1.63 -6.38
N LYS A 417 6.26 1.54 -7.28
CA LYS A 417 5.79 2.62 -8.12
C LYS A 417 4.56 3.23 -7.44
N ILE A 418 4.53 4.56 -7.27
CA ILE A 418 3.51 5.28 -6.51
C ILE A 418 3.01 6.46 -7.33
N TRP A 419 1.70 6.65 -7.36
CA TRP A 419 1.04 7.69 -8.14
C TRP A 419 -0.19 8.22 -7.43
N TYR A 420 -0.62 9.43 -7.82
CA TYR A 420 -1.92 9.96 -7.44
C TYR A 420 -2.69 10.51 -8.65
N SER A 421 -4.01 10.46 -8.59
CA SER A 421 -4.90 11.02 -9.63
C SER A 421 -5.63 12.26 -9.13
N ILE A 422 -5.99 13.21 -10.00
CA ILE A 422 -6.80 14.38 -9.61
C ILE A 422 -8.23 14.24 -10.16
N GLY A 423 -9.25 14.30 -9.31
CA GLY A 423 -10.65 14.32 -9.75
C GLY A 423 -11.12 15.74 -10.12
N ARG A 424 -12.09 15.86 -11.05
CA ARG A 424 -12.83 17.12 -11.21
C ARG A 424 -13.87 17.20 -10.08
N ASN A 425 -13.82 18.22 -9.24
CA ASN A 425 -14.86 18.53 -8.24
C ASN A 425 -15.04 17.51 -7.09
N GLY A 426 -13.97 16.82 -6.67
CA GLY A 426 -13.94 16.11 -5.38
C GLY A 426 -14.71 14.78 -5.31
N MET A 427 -15.53 14.44 -6.31
CA MET A 427 -16.28 13.16 -6.36
C MET A 427 -16.36 12.51 -7.75
N SER A 428 -16.13 13.25 -8.85
CA SER A 428 -16.09 12.67 -10.19
C SER A 428 -14.65 12.51 -10.70
N TYR A 429 -14.31 11.27 -11.05
CA TYR A 429 -12.99 10.86 -11.50
C TYR A 429 -12.72 11.34 -12.94
N ASP A 430 -11.51 11.88 -13.18
CA ASP A 430 -10.98 12.14 -14.52
C ASP A 430 -9.65 11.37 -14.63
N SER A 431 -9.69 10.15 -15.21
CA SER A 431 -8.52 9.26 -15.41
C SER A 431 -7.42 9.86 -16.28
N SER A 432 -7.67 11.02 -16.90
CA SER A 432 -6.73 11.67 -17.80
C SER A 432 -5.48 12.23 -17.10
N TYR A 433 -5.45 12.27 -15.76
CA TYR A 433 -4.39 12.92 -14.99
C TYR A 433 -3.91 12.09 -13.79
N TRP A 434 -3.06 11.11 -14.06
CA TRP A 434 -2.21 10.45 -13.05
C TRP A 434 -0.84 11.10 -13.00
N PHE A 435 -0.39 11.42 -11.80
CA PHE A 435 0.90 12.03 -11.53
C PHE A 435 1.78 11.07 -10.75
N LEU A 436 3.01 10.90 -11.24
CA LEU A 436 4.01 10.09 -10.59
C LEU A 436 4.44 10.75 -9.28
N ILE A 437 4.33 10.00 -8.17
CA ILE A 437 4.95 10.36 -6.88
C ILE A 437 6.38 9.84 -6.85
N SER A 438 6.54 8.56 -7.19
CA SER A 438 7.84 7.90 -7.29
C SER A 438 7.76 6.73 -8.25
N SER A 439 8.74 6.59 -9.14
CA SER A 439 8.85 5.42 -10.02
C SER A 439 9.65 4.27 -9.40
N TYR A 440 10.24 4.49 -8.22
CA TYR A 440 11.26 3.61 -7.66
C TYR A 440 11.44 3.81 -6.14
N ALA A 441 10.34 3.87 -5.39
CA ALA A 441 10.38 3.97 -3.93
C ALA A 441 10.84 2.63 -3.33
N PRO A 442 11.87 2.57 -2.47
CA PRO A 442 12.27 1.31 -1.83
C PRO A 442 11.11 0.68 -1.06
N ASN A 443 10.94 -0.65 -1.15
CA ASN A 443 9.91 -1.40 -0.43
C ASN A 443 10.24 -1.50 1.07
N THR A 444 10.15 -0.37 1.77
CA THR A 444 10.36 -0.24 3.22
C THR A 444 9.04 -0.23 4.00
N GLY A 445 7.92 -0.49 3.32
CA GLY A 445 6.57 -0.38 3.87
C GLY A 445 6.03 1.05 4.00
N ARG A 446 6.81 2.07 3.64
CA ARG A 446 6.37 3.47 3.66
C ARG A 446 7.14 4.39 2.72
N TYR A 447 6.51 5.50 2.34
CA TYR A 447 7.10 6.56 1.54
C TYR A 447 6.62 7.94 2.02
N LEU A 448 7.55 8.84 2.32
CA LEU A 448 7.22 10.20 2.73
C LEU A 448 6.84 11.03 1.51
N TRP A 449 5.62 11.56 1.50
CA TRP A 449 5.09 12.33 0.40
C TRP A 449 4.57 13.69 0.87
N THR A 450 4.75 14.72 0.04
CA THR A 450 4.19 16.07 0.29
C THR A 450 2.93 16.23 -0.53
N VAL A 451 1.83 16.54 0.15
CA VAL A 451 0.52 16.69 -0.47
C VAL A 451 0.52 17.90 -1.41
N PRO A 452 0.11 17.76 -2.68
CA PRO A 452 0.11 18.85 -3.63
C PRO A 452 -0.84 19.98 -3.20
N ASN A 453 -0.44 21.22 -3.49
CA ASN A 453 -1.25 22.42 -3.25
C ASN A 453 -2.33 22.58 -4.33
N GLN A 454 -3.37 21.76 -4.27
CA GLN A 454 -4.47 21.76 -5.25
C GLN A 454 -5.83 21.56 -4.57
N ASP A 455 -6.88 22.15 -5.13
CA ASP A 455 -8.25 22.15 -4.58
C ASP A 455 -9.07 20.97 -5.11
N SER A 456 -8.59 19.74 -4.94
CA SER A 456 -9.28 18.54 -5.42
C SER A 456 -8.89 17.28 -4.65
N ALA A 457 -9.88 16.44 -4.35
CA ALA A 457 -9.65 15.10 -3.85
C ALA A 457 -8.81 14.28 -4.84
N PHE A 458 -7.99 13.37 -4.33
CA PHE A 458 -7.18 12.47 -5.13
C PHE A 458 -7.35 11.02 -4.69
N ARG A 459 -6.87 10.11 -5.53
CA ARG A 459 -6.66 8.70 -5.17
C ARG A 459 -5.17 8.43 -5.17
N ILE A 460 -4.72 7.49 -4.35
CA ILE A 460 -3.36 6.98 -4.38
C ILE A 460 -3.41 5.54 -4.85
N ASN A 461 -2.41 5.14 -5.62
CA ASN A 461 -2.25 3.75 -6.04
C ASN A 461 -0.76 3.38 -5.95
N ILE A 462 -0.49 2.13 -5.56
CA ILE A 462 0.86 1.57 -5.54
C ILE A 462 0.96 0.31 -6.39
N ALA A 463 2.14 0.09 -6.95
CA ALA A 463 2.50 -1.16 -7.61
C ALA A 463 3.88 -1.64 -7.16
N GLY A 464 4.00 -2.90 -6.74
CA GLY A 464 5.29 -3.53 -6.45
C GLY A 464 6.03 -3.93 -7.72
N LEU A 465 7.34 -3.70 -7.74
CA LEU A 465 8.27 -4.03 -8.84
C LEU A 465 9.16 -5.21 -8.42
N ASP A 466 9.20 -6.25 -9.26
CA ASP A 466 10.21 -7.31 -9.22
C ASP A 466 11.30 -7.04 -10.26
N LEU A 467 12.54 -6.78 -9.83
CA LEU A 467 13.67 -6.47 -10.72
C LEU A 467 14.19 -7.66 -11.53
N PHE A 468 13.90 -8.90 -11.14
CA PHE A 468 14.36 -10.09 -11.85
C PHE A 468 13.44 -10.49 -13.00
N LEU A 469 12.13 -10.27 -12.84
CA LEU A 469 11.12 -10.71 -13.81
C LEU A 469 10.28 -9.58 -14.40
N TYR A 470 10.54 -8.32 -14.02
CA TYR A 470 9.78 -7.13 -14.43
C TYR A 470 8.27 -7.26 -14.20
N ARG A 471 7.88 -7.92 -13.11
CA ARG A 471 6.48 -8.15 -12.77
C ARG A 471 5.94 -7.01 -11.90
N LEU A 472 4.72 -6.57 -12.21
CA LEU A 472 4.00 -5.54 -11.46
C LEU A 472 2.80 -6.16 -10.76
N ALA A 473 2.69 -5.97 -9.45
CA ALA A 473 1.49 -6.25 -8.66
C ALA A 473 0.93 -4.93 -8.13
N ALA A 474 -0.26 -4.53 -8.57
CA ALA A 474 -0.93 -3.30 -8.13
C ALA A 474 -1.95 -3.61 -7.04
N ASP A 475 -2.09 -2.72 -6.06
CA ASP A 475 -2.98 -2.88 -4.90
C ASP A 475 -4.48 -2.93 -5.25
N GLY A 476 -4.85 -2.54 -6.48
CA GLY A 476 -6.23 -2.39 -6.94
C GLY A 476 -7.10 -1.39 -6.15
N SER A 477 -6.55 -0.76 -5.12
CA SER A 477 -7.28 -0.07 -4.06
C SER A 477 -7.37 1.42 -4.39
N PHE A 478 -8.59 1.95 -4.50
CA PHE A 478 -8.82 3.34 -4.89
C PHE A 478 -9.56 4.11 -3.80
N TYR A 479 -8.87 4.36 -2.70
CA TYR A 479 -9.44 5.17 -1.62
C TYR A 479 -9.43 6.66 -1.99
N PRO A 480 -10.60 7.34 -2.00
CA PRO A 480 -10.64 8.78 -2.16
C PRO A 480 -10.02 9.44 -0.92
N VAL A 481 -9.11 10.37 -1.15
CA VAL A 481 -8.45 11.21 -0.13
C VAL A 481 -8.90 12.64 -0.36
N ILE A 482 -9.41 13.27 0.69
CA ILE A 482 -9.89 14.65 0.65
C ILE A 482 -8.70 15.57 0.90
N THR A 483 -8.49 16.56 0.03
CA THR A 483 -7.52 17.62 0.27
C THR A 483 -8.17 18.84 0.87
N ASP A 484 -7.53 19.41 1.88
CA ASP A 484 -8.08 20.58 2.54
C ASP A 484 -6.99 21.55 3.03
N THR A 485 -7.43 22.72 3.46
CA THR A 485 -6.66 23.75 4.15
C THR A 485 -7.32 24.04 5.48
N VAL A 486 -6.52 24.36 6.48
CA VAL A 486 -7.01 24.81 7.78
C VAL A 486 -7.13 26.33 7.78
N GLU A 487 -8.24 26.85 8.28
CA GLU A 487 -8.37 28.28 8.52
C GLU A 487 -7.69 28.64 9.84
N HIS A 488 -6.82 29.65 9.82
CA HIS A 488 -6.08 30.08 10.99
C HIS A 488 -5.74 31.58 10.93
N SER A 489 -5.46 32.17 12.08
CA SER A 489 -4.97 33.55 12.17
C SER A 489 -3.50 33.67 11.77
N SER A 490 -3.04 34.89 11.50
CA SER A 490 -1.61 35.17 11.34
C SER A 490 -0.83 34.76 12.60
N GLY A 491 0.28 34.06 12.41
CA GLY A 491 1.16 33.63 13.51
C GLY A 491 0.73 32.37 14.27
N VAL A 492 -0.33 31.70 13.82
CA VAL A 492 -0.75 30.37 14.26
C VAL A 492 -0.86 29.51 13.02
N ASN A 493 -0.07 28.46 12.87
CA ASN A 493 -0.07 27.64 11.66
C ASN A 493 -0.16 26.16 12.01
N LEU A 494 -0.86 25.39 11.18
CA LEU A 494 -0.76 23.94 11.21
C LEU A 494 0.61 23.54 10.67
N GLU A 495 1.41 22.87 11.48
CA GLU A 495 2.76 22.41 11.08
C GLU A 495 2.72 20.95 10.60
N SER A 496 1.94 20.10 11.28
CA SER A 496 1.73 18.72 10.89
C SER A 496 0.44 18.17 11.47
N HIS A 497 -0.02 17.07 10.89
CA HIS A 497 -1.27 16.41 11.21
C HIS A 497 -1.07 14.90 11.14
N TYR A 498 -1.68 14.17 12.08
CA TYR A 498 -1.71 12.72 12.06
C TYR A 498 -3.13 12.23 12.28
N ASP A 499 -3.67 11.56 11.26
CA ASP A 499 -4.97 10.92 11.33
C ASP A 499 -4.86 9.60 12.10
N THR A 500 -5.50 9.53 13.27
CA THR A 500 -5.54 8.32 14.11
C THR A 500 -6.67 7.42 13.66
N ASP A 501 -6.51 6.10 13.76
CA ASP A 501 -7.50 5.14 13.25
C ASP A 501 -8.90 5.27 13.88
N GLY A 502 -9.00 5.81 15.09
CA GLY A 502 -10.26 6.20 15.73
C GLY A 502 -10.40 7.71 15.78
N GLY A 503 -10.14 8.28 16.94
CA GLY A 503 -10.33 9.70 17.24
C GLY A 503 -9.47 10.12 18.41
N CYS A 504 -8.67 11.17 18.26
CA CYS A 504 -7.78 11.60 19.32
C CYS A 504 -8.57 12.40 20.36
N VAL A 505 -8.72 11.87 21.58
CA VAL A 505 -9.50 12.53 22.65
C VAL A 505 -8.64 13.14 23.76
N ASP A 506 -7.37 12.73 23.85
CA ASP A 506 -6.37 13.34 24.72
C ASP A 506 -4.98 13.15 24.13
N VAL A 507 -4.07 14.08 24.42
CA VAL A 507 -2.68 14.03 23.97
C VAL A 507 -1.74 14.52 25.06
N VAL A 508 -0.71 13.71 25.33
CA VAL A 508 0.34 14.04 26.32
C VAL A 508 1.72 14.00 25.65
N PRO A 509 2.44 15.14 25.59
CA PRO A 509 3.81 15.18 25.09
C PRO A 509 4.80 14.72 26.17
N VAL A 510 5.72 13.82 25.79
CA VAL A 510 6.84 13.36 26.63
C VAL A 510 8.13 13.32 25.80
N GLY A 511 8.97 14.34 25.99
CA GLY A 511 10.18 14.49 25.19
C GLY A 511 9.83 14.72 23.71
N GLN A 512 10.31 13.84 22.84
CA GLN A 512 9.99 13.88 21.40
C GLN A 512 8.73 13.08 21.02
N TYR A 513 8.15 12.33 21.95
CA TYR A 513 7.00 11.46 21.66
C TYR A 513 5.70 12.08 22.16
N LEU A 514 4.62 11.79 21.45
CA LEU A 514 3.25 12.15 21.81
C LEU A 514 2.47 10.87 22.05
N TYR A 515 1.80 10.80 23.20
CA TYR A 515 0.90 9.71 23.53
C TYR A 515 -0.52 10.22 23.33
N CYS A 516 -1.24 9.59 22.42
CA CYS A 516 -2.60 9.96 22.07
C CYS A 516 -3.56 8.87 22.51
N ALA A 517 -4.60 9.27 23.24
CA ALA A 517 -5.73 8.39 23.52
C ALA A 517 -6.57 8.29 22.24
N ASP A 518 -6.47 7.15 21.56
CA ASP A 518 -7.18 6.89 20.31
C ASP A 518 -8.49 6.14 20.62
N TYR A 519 -9.60 6.85 20.45
CA TYR A 519 -10.92 6.41 20.87
C TYR A 519 -11.29 5.05 20.29
N GLY A 520 -11.42 4.05 21.17
CA GLY A 520 -11.74 2.66 20.79
C GLY A 520 -10.55 1.82 20.30
N ASN A 521 -9.37 2.43 20.07
CA ASN A 521 -8.17 1.75 19.55
C ASN A 521 -7.01 1.70 20.56
N GLY A 522 -7.14 2.37 21.71
CA GLY A 522 -6.19 2.31 22.82
C GLY A 522 -5.31 3.55 22.87
N ILE A 523 -3.98 3.36 22.86
CA ILE A 523 -3.01 4.47 22.87
C ILE A 523 -2.09 4.35 21.67
N VAL A 524 -1.93 5.43 20.91
CA VAL A 524 -0.94 5.51 19.83
C VAL A 524 0.24 6.39 20.27
N VAL A 525 1.45 5.99 19.89
CA VAL A 525 2.70 6.69 20.18
C VAL A 525 3.24 7.27 18.88
N ILE A 526 3.28 8.60 18.83
CA ILE A 526 3.69 9.37 17.66
C ILE A 526 5.06 9.99 17.94
N ASP A 527 6.02 9.80 17.04
CA ASP A 527 7.29 10.54 17.04
C ASP A 527 7.07 11.92 16.41
N ALA A 528 7.45 12.96 17.15
CA ALA A 528 7.38 14.37 16.77
C ALA A 528 8.75 15.07 16.89
N SER A 529 9.83 14.31 16.70
CA SER A 529 11.21 14.82 16.68
C SER A 529 11.46 15.83 15.56
N ASP A 530 10.87 15.60 14.38
CA ASP A 530 10.68 16.61 13.33
C ASP A 530 9.24 17.13 13.41
N SER A 531 9.07 18.43 13.67
CA SER A 531 7.72 19.00 13.80
C SER A 531 6.91 18.94 12.50
N SER A 532 7.57 18.89 11.34
CA SER A 532 6.91 18.86 10.03
C SER A 532 6.40 17.47 9.63
N ILE A 533 6.68 16.44 10.44
CA ILE A 533 6.34 15.05 10.16
C ILE A 533 5.95 14.36 11.46
N LEU A 534 4.70 13.92 11.56
CA LEU A 534 4.25 13.05 12.65
C LEU A 534 4.24 11.61 12.16
N ASP A 535 4.86 10.72 12.94
CA ASP A 535 5.04 9.33 12.54
C ASP A 535 4.64 8.35 13.64
N LEU A 536 3.80 7.38 13.31
CA LEU A 536 3.45 6.31 14.22
C LEU A 536 4.63 5.36 14.42
N VAL A 537 5.07 5.24 15.69
CA VAL A 537 6.21 4.41 16.11
C VAL A 537 5.86 3.34 17.14
N GLY A 538 4.67 3.41 17.75
CA GLY A 538 4.22 2.42 18.72
C GLY A 538 2.73 2.52 19.00
N GLU A 539 2.14 1.43 19.51
CA GLU A 539 0.71 1.35 19.84
C GLU A 539 0.52 0.42 21.06
N VAL A 540 -0.47 0.74 21.89
CA VAL A 540 -0.98 -0.14 22.94
C VAL A 540 -2.44 -0.44 22.61
N LYS A 541 -2.71 -1.65 22.12
CA LYS A 541 -4.04 -2.11 21.70
C LYS A 541 -4.69 -2.99 22.75
N ASN A 542 -5.97 -3.32 22.52
CA ASN A 542 -6.78 -4.22 23.35
C ASN A 542 -6.91 -3.75 24.81
N ILE A 543 -6.89 -2.43 25.02
CA ILE A 543 -6.99 -1.78 26.34
C ILE A 543 -8.20 -0.84 26.38
N GLY A 544 -9.40 -1.43 26.54
CA GLY A 544 -10.65 -0.70 26.78
C GLY A 544 -10.84 0.57 25.95
N THR A 545 -11.42 1.62 26.52
CA THR A 545 -11.62 2.91 25.85
C THR A 545 -10.92 4.01 26.62
N ILE A 546 -9.72 4.38 26.19
CA ILE A 546 -8.94 5.41 26.86
C ILE A 546 -9.51 6.80 26.59
N ARG A 547 -9.75 7.59 27.63
CA ARG A 547 -10.33 8.95 27.54
C ARG A 547 -9.40 10.06 28.01
N GLY A 548 -8.47 9.74 28.89
CA GLY A 548 -7.59 10.71 29.51
C GLY A 548 -6.23 10.09 29.83
N LEU A 549 -5.20 10.90 29.67
CA LEU A 549 -3.81 10.52 29.85
C LEU A 549 -3.13 11.51 30.80
N TYR A 550 -2.19 11.01 31.60
CA TYR A 550 -1.33 11.86 32.41
C TYR A 550 0.07 11.27 32.49
N TYR A 551 1.09 12.10 32.30
CA TYR A 551 2.49 11.69 32.43
C TYR A 551 3.09 12.20 33.73
N ALA A 552 3.61 11.28 34.55
CA ALA A 552 4.34 11.62 35.77
C ALA A 552 5.37 10.55 36.12
N ASN A 553 6.55 10.98 36.58
CA ASN A 553 7.58 10.10 37.14
C ASN A 553 7.97 8.92 36.23
N ASN A 554 8.08 9.14 34.92
CA ASN A 554 8.36 8.11 33.91
C ASN A 554 7.24 7.05 33.71
N TYR A 555 6.03 7.34 34.18
CA TYR A 555 4.84 6.54 33.94
C TYR A 555 3.79 7.32 33.18
N LEU A 556 3.09 6.62 32.29
CA LEU A 556 1.87 7.10 31.65
C LEU A 556 0.67 6.49 32.38
N TYR A 557 -0.19 7.32 32.92
CA TYR A 557 -1.45 6.93 33.53
C TYR A 557 -2.55 7.13 32.51
N ALA A 558 -3.41 6.13 32.35
CA ALA A 558 -4.50 6.15 31.38
C ALA A 558 -5.81 5.78 32.06
N VAL A 559 -6.85 6.58 31.81
CA VAL A 559 -8.20 6.27 32.30
C VAL A 559 -9.00 5.52 31.25
N ASP A 560 -9.44 4.31 31.61
CA ASP A 560 -10.19 3.37 30.78
C ASP A 560 -11.69 3.48 31.11
N PHE A 561 -12.45 4.05 30.18
CA PHE A 561 -13.88 4.33 30.34
C PHE A 561 -14.76 3.07 30.39
N THR A 562 -14.36 1.99 29.72
CA THR A 562 -15.17 0.76 29.56
C THR A 562 -14.66 -0.44 30.37
N GLY A 563 -13.42 -0.39 30.87
CA GLY A 563 -12.75 -1.51 31.53
C GLY A 563 -12.21 -1.21 32.93
N ASP A 564 -10.89 -1.36 33.10
CA ASP A 564 -10.17 -1.38 34.39
C ASP A 564 -9.93 0.01 35.00
N SER A 565 -10.73 1.02 34.67
CA SER A 565 -10.74 2.42 35.13
C SER A 565 -9.41 3.20 35.15
N LEU A 566 -8.37 2.74 35.85
CA LEU A 566 -7.03 3.29 35.83
C LEU A 566 -6.00 2.21 35.45
N ARG A 567 -5.24 2.48 34.39
CA ARG A 567 -4.08 1.70 33.94
C ARG A 567 -2.81 2.54 34.04
N ILE A 568 -1.70 1.91 34.39
CA ILE A 568 -0.40 2.59 34.57
C ILE A 568 0.64 1.85 33.72
N PHE A 569 1.33 2.59 32.86
CA PHE A 569 2.33 2.08 31.94
C PHE A 569 3.71 2.66 32.28
N SER A 570 4.74 1.81 32.34
CA SER A 570 6.13 2.25 32.39
C SER A 570 6.57 2.75 31.01
N LEU A 571 7.22 3.91 30.98
CA LEU A 571 7.82 4.49 29.77
C LEU A 571 9.35 4.29 29.73
N THR A 572 9.86 3.20 30.31
CA THR A 572 11.29 2.85 30.21
C THR A 572 11.74 2.72 28.76
N ASN A 573 10.89 2.17 27.89
CA ASN A 573 10.96 2.34 26.45
C ASN A 573 9.78 3.21 25.99
N PRO A 574 10.00 4.49 25.62
CA PRO A 574 8.91 5.38 25.21
C PRO A 574 8.10 4.89 23.99
N GLN A 575 8.72 4.12 23.08
CA GLN A 575 8.02 3.59 21.90
C GLN A 575 7.20 2.33 22.23
N MET A 576 7.46 1.69 23.38
CA MET A 576 6.78 0.48 23.80
C MET A 576 6.36 0.58 25.28
N PRO A 577 5.27 1.31 25.57
CA PRO A 577 4.73 1.38 26.92
C PRO A 577 4.33 0.01 27.45
N VAL A 578 4.73 -0.32 28.67
CA VAL A 578 4.44 -1.62 29.30
C VAL A 578 3.52 -1.41 30.49
N GLU A 579 2.34 -2.05 30.50
CA GLU A 579 1.42 -1.99 31.64
C GLU A 579 2.10 -2.61 32.88
N VAL A 580 2.26 -1.82 33.95
CA VAL A 580 2.86 -2.26 35.22
C VAL A 580 1.84 -2.46 36.32
N GLY A 581 0.68 -1.81 36.22
CA GLY A 581 -0.39 -1.92 37.21
C GLY A 581 -1.70 -1.35 36.70
N LYS A 582 -2.78 -1.80 37.33
CA LYS A 582 -4.15 -1.35 37.04
C LYS A 582 -5.03 -1.52 38.28
N THR A 583 -6.12 -0.75 38.36
CA THR A 583 -7.11 -0.91 39.43
C THR A 583 -8.52 -0.69 38.89
N GLY A 584 -9.35 -1.72 38.99
CA GLY A 584 -10.77 -1.60 38.66
C GLY A 584 -11.47 -0.67 39.65
N ILE A 585 -12.27 0.26 39.12
CA ILE A 585 -13.10 1.20 39.88
C ILE A 585 -14.50 1.08 39.30
N THR A 586 -15.54 1.09 40.14
CA THR A 586 -16.93 1.06 39.66
C THR A 586 -17.39 2.46 39.21
N ALA A 587 -16.72 3.01 38.20
CA ALA A 587 -17.02 4.33 37.63
C ALA A 587 -16.46 4.46 36.20
N HIS A 588 -16.83 5.55 35.52
CA HIS A 588 -16.40 5.85 34.14
C HIS A 588 -15.52 7.11 34.10
N PRO A 589 -14.21 6.99 34.38
CA PRO A 589 -13.33 8.15 34.42
C PRO A 589 -13.12 8.76 33.03
N THR A 590 -13.11 10.09 32.95
CA THR A 590 -12.93 10.88 31.71
C THR A 590 -11.70 11.78 31.75
N GLY A 591 -11.15 12.02 32.93
CA GLY A 591 -9.95 12.83 33.15
C GLY A 591 -9.17 12.36 34.37
N ILE A 592 -7.92 12.79 34.43
CA ILE A 592 -6.96 12.35 35.44
C ILE A 592 -5.95 13.46 35.73
N PHE A 593 -5.60 13.59 37.00
CA PHE A 593 -4.47 14.37 37.46
C PHE A 593 -3.65 13.55 38.45
N VAL A 594 -2.32 13.56 38.36
CA VAL A 594 -1.46 12.81 39.28
C VAL A 594 -0.56 13.77 40.06
N SER A 595 -0.60 13.70 41.38
CA SER A 595 0.26 14.49 42.26
C SER A 595 0.54 13.77 43.58
N GLY A 596 1.76 13.92 44.10
CA GLY A 596 2.15 13.36 45.40
C GLY A 596 2.05 11.83 45.50
N GLY A 597 2.09 11.11 44.36
CA GLY A 597 1.87 9.66 44.33
C GLY A 597 0.39 9.23 44.36
N TYR A 598 -0.55 10.16 44.19
CA TYR A 598 -1.98 9.87 44.06
C TYR A 598 -2.50 10.28 42.69
N ALA A 599 -3.40 9.48 42.13
CA ALA A 599 -4.18 9.81 40.95
C ALA A 599 -5.58 10.25 41.37
N TYR A 600 -6.03 11.39 40.84
CA TYR A 600 -7.33 11.99 41.06
C TYR A 600 -8.10 11.87 39.75
N LEU A 601 -9.18 11.10 39.76
CA LEU A 601 -9.94 10.76 38.56
C LEU A 601 -11.26 11.54 38.56
N SER A 602 -11.58 12.21 37.45
CA SER A 602 -12.90 12.78 37.22
C SER A 602 -13.82 11.70 36.67
N CYS A 603 -14.86 11.34 37.44
CA CYS A 603 -15.70 10.17 37.18
C CYS A 603 -17.16 10.54 36.88
N GLY A 604 -17.41 11.71 36.28
CA GLY A 604 -18.75 12.15 35.92
C GLY A 604 -19.68 12.21 37.14
N THR A 605 -20.79 11.47 37.10
CA THR A 605 -21.78 11.42 38.18
C THR A 605 -21.29 10.69 39.44
N ASN A 606 -20.14 10.02 39.40
CA ASN A 606 -19.52 9.42 40.59
C ASN A 606 -18.57 10.40 41.32
N GLY A 607 -18.53 11.66 40.90
CA GLY A 607 -17.67 12.67 41.51
C GLY A 607 -16.19 12.48 41.19
N MET A 608 -15.33 12.67 42.19
CA MET A 608 -13.89 12.46 42.09
C MET A 608 -13.48 11.21 42.88
N ILE A 609 -12.69 10.34 42.24
CA ILE A 609 -12.12 9.14 42.88
C ILE A 609 -10.61 9.34 43.06
N ILE A 610 -10.10 9.02 44.25
CA ILE A 610 -8.69 9.18 44.62
C ILE A 610 -8.06 7.80 44.75
N VAL A 611 -6.97 7.59 44.02
CA VAL A 611 -6.23 6.33 43.95
C VAL A 611 -4.80 6.55 44.42
N ASN A 612 -4.37 5.77 45.41
CA ASN A 612 -2.97 5.70 45.80
C ASN A 612 -2.16 4.95 44.74
N CYS A 613 -1.18 5.64 44.17
CA CYS A 613 -0.27 5.16 43.13
C CYS A 613 1.20 5.21 43.58
N THR A 614 1.46 5.30 44.89
CA THR A 614 2.83 5.29 45.44
C THR A 614 3.61 4.03 45.06
N ASN A 615 2.91 2.91 44.89
CA ASN A 615 3.39 1.73 44.17
C ASN A 615 2.64 1.61 42.83
N PRO A 616 3.26 2.00 41.69
CA PRO A 616 2.63 1.91 40.37
C PRO A 616 2.19 0.50 39.97
N GLY A 617 2.80 -0.55 40.55
CA GLY A 617 2.43 -1.94 40.27
C GLY A 617 1.22 -2.45 41.05
N ALA A 618 0.76 -1.70 42.05
CA ALA A 618 -0.39 -2.05 42.89
C ALA A 618 -1.20 -0.80 43.26
N PRO A 619 -1.79 -0.09 42.29
CA PRO A 619 -2.63 1.07 42.58
C PRO A 619 -3.89 0.65 43.34
N GLN A 620 -4.35 1.49 44.28
CA GLN A 620 -5.53 1.20 45.11
C GLN A 620 -6.39 2.44 45.33
N GLN A 621 -7.70 2.32 45.13
CA GLN A 621 -8.65 3.36 45.50
C GLN A 621 -8.62 3.60 47.02
N VAL A 622 -8.45 4.85 47.44
CA VAL A 622 -8.36 5.24 48.86
C VAL A 622 -9.43 6.22 49.30
N GLY A 623 -10.04 6.97 48.38
CA GLY A 623 -11.07 7.96 48.71
C GLY A 623 -12.01 8.26 47.56
N VAL A 624 -13.17 8.81 47.91
CA VAL A 624 -14.19 9.29 46.98
C VAL A 624 -14.72 10.62 47.51
N TYR A 625 -14.83 11.60 46.63
CA TYR A 625 -15.61 12.81 46.87
C TYR A 625 -16.83 12.75 45.95
N ASP A 626 -18.00 12.53 46.54
CA ASP A 626 -19.26 12.55 45.82
C ASP A 626 -19.69 14.00 45.54
N SER A 627 -19.83 14.33 44.26
CA SER A 627 -20.16 15.68 43.80
C SER A 627 -21.62 15.71 43.33
N PRO A 628 -22.40 16.75 43.62
CA PRO A 628 -23.78 16.83 43.15
C PRO A 628 -23.89 17.02 41.63
N GLY A 629 -22.81 17.47 40.96
CA GLY A 629 -22.73 17.65 39.52
C GLY A 629 -22.04 16.49 38.79
N GLN A 630 -21.55 16.78 37.58
CA GLN A 630 -20.78 15.85 36.77
C GLN A 630 -19.35 16.35 36.69
N VAL A 631 -18.42 15.62 37.32
CA VAL A 631 -17.01 16.02 37.32
C VAL A 631 -16.37 15.61 36.00
N TYR A 632 -15.97 16.59 35.19
CA TYR A 632 -15.34 16.40 33.88
C TYR A 632 -13.81 16.48 33.93
N ASP A 633 -13.27 17.36 34.77
CA ASP A 633 -11.83 17.60 34.88
C ASP A 633 -11.43 17.94 36.30
N VAL A 634 -10.17 17.68 36.63
CA VAL A 634 -9.60 17.89 37.96
C VAL A 634 -8.18 18.41 37.85
N VAL A 635 -7.83 19.42 38.65
CA VAL A 635 -6.45 19.88 38.86
C VAL A 635 -6.18 19.93 40.36
N VAL A 636 -5.00 19.47 40.78
CA VAL A 636 -4.59 19.49 42.19
C VAL A 636 -3.37 20.39 42.38
N SER A 637 -3.45 21.30 43.33
CA SER A 637 -2.33 22.13 43.79
C SER A 637 -2.16 21.89 45.28
N ASP A 638 -0.97 21.40 45.66
CA ASP A 638 -0.66 20.97 47.02
C ASP A 638 -1.69 19.97 47.56
N THR A 639 -2.53 20.38 48.50
CA THR A 639 -3.56 19.55 49.14
C THR A 639 -4.98 19.95 48.76
N ILE A 640 -5.15 20.70 47.65
CA ILE A 640 -6.44 21.23 47.21
C ILE A 640 -6.72 20.76 45.78
N ALA A 641 -7.87 20.12 45.59
CA ALA A 641 -8.40 19.73 44.29
C ALA A 641 -9.45 20.74 43.81
N TYR A 642 -9.35 21.13 42.55
CA TYR A 642 -10.25 22.02 41.84
C TYR A 642 -10.98 21.20 40.79
N LEU A 643 -12.31 21.10 40.88
CA LEU A 643 -13.13 20.21 40.07
C LEU A 643 -14.01 21.03 39.13
N ALA A 644 -13.94 20.72 37.84
CA ALA A 644 -14.90 21.17 36.84
C ALA A 644 -16.16 20.27 36.93
N ASP A 645 -17.20 20.73 37.62
CA ASP A 645 -18.37 19.96 38.04
C ASP A 645 -19.58 20.15 37.10
N GLY A 646 -19.33 20.45 35.83
CA GLY A 646 -20.37 20.58 34.81
C GLY A 646 -21.33 21.74 35.12
N SER A 647 -22.62 21.44 35.25
CA SER A 647 -23.64 22.43 35.67
C SER A 647 -23.47 22.88 37.12
N GLY A 648 -22.70 22.14 37.93
CA GLY A 648 -22.34 22.51 39.30
C GLY A 648 -21.16 23.48 39.40
N GLY A 649 -20.65 24.00 38.26
CA GLY A 649 -19.58 25.01 38.25
C GLY A 649 -18.23 24.47 38.72
N LEU A 650 -17.60 25.20 39.64
CA LEU A 650 -16.32 24.83 40.24
C LEU A 650 -16.52 24.35 41.68
N LYS A 651 -15.97 23.18 42.02
CA LYS A 651 -15.82 22.74 43.42
C LYS A 651 -14.37 22.81 43.85
N ILE A 652 -14.13 23.28 45.08
CA ILE A 652 -12.81 23.38 45.71
C ILE A 652 -12.80 22.43 46.90
N VAL A 653 -12.03 21.37 46.81
CA VAL A 653 -12.07 20.22 47.72
C VAL A 653 -10.72 20.07 48.40
N SER A 654 -10.72 19.93 49.72
CA SER A 654 -9.52 19.53 50.46
C SER A 654 -9.23 18.06 50.20
N VAL A 655 -8.01 17.76 49.79
CA VAL A 655 -7.47 16.41 49.64
C VAL A 655 -6.25 16.18 50.53
N ALA A 656 -6.08 17.00 51.58
CA ALA A 656 -5.02 16.84 52.58
C ALA A 656 -5.05 15.47 53.26
N ASN A 657 -6.24 14.90 53.44
CA ASN A 657 -6.43 13.49 53.73
C ASN A 657 -7.08 12.80 52.51
N PRO A 658 -6.31 12.08 51.67
CA PRO A 658 -6.81 11.42 50.46
C PRO A 658 -7.95 10.42 50.70
N SER A 659 -8.08 9.87 51.92
CA SER A 659 -9.16 8.93 52.24
C SER A 659 -10.45 9.58 52.73
N SER A 660 -10.43 10.90 52.99
CA SER A 660 -11.58 11.64 53.50
C SER A 660 -11.60 13.07 52.92
N PRO A 661 -11.74 13.21 51.59
CA PRO A 661 -11.83 14.52 50.96
C PRO A 661 -13.10 15.27 51.39
N TYR A 662 -13.05 16.60 51.49
CA TYR A 662 -14.20 17.42 51.86
C TYR A 662 -14.25 18.76 51.13
N LEU A 663 -15.47 19.25 50.86
CA LEU A 663 -15.69 20.53 50.19
C LEU A 663 -15.22 21.70 51.08
N ILE A 664 -14.39 22.58 50.53
CA ILE A 664 -14.00 23.86 51.16
C ILE A 664 -14.94 24.96 50.68
N ASN A 665 -15.15 25.04 49.36
CA ASN A 665 -15.91 26.11 48.72
C ASN A 665 -16.44 25.65 47.37
N SER A 666 -17.48 26.31 46.87
CA SER A 666 -18.01 26.13 45.52
C SER A 666 -18.31 27.47 44.87
N TYR A 667 -18.07 27.54 43.57
CA TYR A 667 -18.44 28.67 42.73
C TYR A 667 -19.37 28.15 41.63
N ASP A 668 -20.65 28.48 41.75
CA ASP A 668 -21.70 28.01 40.85
C ASP A 668 -22.15 29.19 39.97
N PRO A 669 -21.63 29.33 38.74
CA PRO A 669 -22.02 30.41 37.87
C PRO A 669 -23.49 30.25 37.44
N PRO A 670 -24.22 31.35 37.19
CA PRO A 670 -25.65 31.29 36.85
C PRO A 670 -25.94 30.62 35.50
N LEU A 671 -24.95 30.58 34.60
CA LEU A 671 -24.98 29.94 33.29
C LEU A 671 -23.61 29.33 33.01
N GLY A 672 -23.58 28.25 32.22
CA GLY A 672 -22.35 27.57 31.83
C GLY A 672 -22.39 26.07 32.10
N THR A 673 -21.42 25.36 31.55
CA THR A 673 -21.16 23.95 31.88
C THR A 673 -19.66 23.79 31.94
N THR A 674 -19.12 23.85 33.16
CA THR A 674 -17.68 23.84 33.39
C THR A 674 -17.12 22.45 33.09
N GLN A 675 -16.36 22.33 32.00
CA GLN A 675 -15.81 21.06 31.51
C GLN A 675 -14.30 20.94 31.74
N GLY A 676 -13.59 22.06 31.85
CA GLY A 676 -12.14 22.08 32.05
C GLY A 676 -11.74 23.12 33.09
N VAL A 677 -10.67 22.84 33.83
CA VAL A 677 -10.11 23.73 34.84
C VAL A 677 -8.59 23.76 34.74
N GLU A 678 -8.00 24.94 34.84
CA GLU A 678 -6.56 25.15 34.88
C GLU A 678 -6.23 26.12 36.01
N LYS A 679 -5.20 25.81 36.81
CA LYS A 679 -4.72 26.69 37.88
C LYS A 679 -3.34 27.22 37.57
N HIS A 680 -3.17 28.54 37.67
CA HIS A 680 -1.85 29.17 37.66
C HIS A 680 -1.78 30.25 38.73
N ASN A 681 -0.86 30.09 39.68
CA ASN A 681 -0.74 30.96 40.86
C ASN A 681 -2.10 31.12 41.58
N ASP A 682 -2.53 32.37 41.77
CA ASP A 682 -3.77 32.78 42.42
C ASP A 682 -4.96 32.88 41.44
N TYR A 683 -4.85 32.33 40.24
CA TYR A 683 -5.91 32.33 39.24
C TYR A 683 -6.37 30.93 38.86
N LEU A 684 -7.67 30.81 38.61
CA LEU A 684 -8.28 29.67 37.93
C LEU A 684 -8.87 30.12 36.60
N TYR A 685 -8.71 29.28 35.60
CA TYR A 685 -9.29 29.45 34.28
C TYR A 685 -10.21 28.26 34.02
N LEU A 686 -11.47 28.55 33.73
CA LEU A 686 -12.49 27.55 33.49
C LEU A 686 -12.89 27.56 32.02
N ALA A 687 -12.92 26.38 31.40
CA ALA A 687 -13.60 26.16 30.14
C ALA A 687 -15.08 25.90 30.47
N ASP A 688 -15.92 26.92 30.30
CA ASP A 688 -17.30 26.99 30.81
C ASP A 688 -18.35 26.68 29.73
N GLY A 689 -17.99 25.79 28.79
CA GLY A 689 -18.86 25.34 27.72
C GLY A 689 -19.20 26.47 26.75
N SER A 690 -20.50 26.68 26.47
CA SER A 690 -21.00 27.70 25.54
C SER A 690 -20.84 29.14 26.03
N ILE A 691 -20.36 29.34 27.27
CA ILE A 691 -20.03 30.68 27.81
C ILE A 691 -18.59 31.08 27.44
N GLY A 692 -17.76 30.13 27.01
CA GLY A 692 -16.36 30.33 26.70
C GLY A 692 -15.46 30.15 27.91
N VAL A 693 -14.58 31.12 28.18
CA VAL A 693 -13.60 31.04 29.27
C VAL A 693 -13.96 31.97 30.41
N ARG A 694 -13.95 31.44 31.63
CA ARG A 694 -14.12 32.25 32.85
C ARG A 694 -12.80 32.34 33.61
N ILE A 695 -12.45 33.55 34.03
CA ILE A 695 -11.24 33.84 34.81
C ILE A 695 -11.66 34.17 36.23
N LEU A 696 -11.15 33.41 37.19
CA LEU A 696 -11.40 33.58 38.61
C LEU A 696 -10.10 33.91 39.33
N HIS A 697 -10.19 34.77 40.34
CA HIS A 697 -9.11 35.05 41.28
C HIS A 697 -9.38 34.35 42.61
N LEU A 698 -8.33 33.74 43.15
CA LEU A 698 -8.31 33.01 44.40
C LEU A 698 -7.43 33.76 45.40
N THR A 699 -8.04 34.48 46.34
CA THR A 699 -7.28 35.03 47.48
C THR A 699 -6.84 33.91 48.43
N ASN A 700 -7.68 32.88 48.57
CA ASN A 700 -7.42 31.62 49.27
C ASN A 700 -8.47 30.57 48.82
N PRO A 701 -8.32 29.27 49.15
CA PRO A 701 -9.28 28.23 48.74
C PRO A 701 -10.73 28.46 49.19
N ALA A 702 -10.97 29.28 50.22
CA ALA A 702 -12.30 29.62 50.72
C ALA A 702 -12.86 30.94 50.15
N THR A 703 -12.13 31.66 49.30
CA THR A 703 -12.56 32.96 48.73
C THR A 703 -12.24 33.02 47.24
N VAL A 704 -13.29 32.94 46.42
CA VAL A 704 -13.23 32.90 44.95
C VAL A 704 -13.99 34.11 44.40
N GLU A 705 -13.37 34.86 43.50
CA GLU A 705 -14.00 36.01 42.86
C GLU A 705 -13.93 35.89 41.33
N SER A 706 -15.03 36.20 40.66
CA SER A 706 -15.07 36.26 39.19
C SER A 706 -14.41 37.54 38.71
N VAL A 707 -13.33 37.40 37.93
CA VAL A 707 -12.59 38.54 37.37
C VAL A 707 -13.18 38.95 36.04
N SER A 708 -13.36 38.00 35.12
CA SER A 708 -13.88 38.26 33.78
C SER A 708 -14.41 36.98 33.13
N VAL A 709 -15.17 37.15 32.05
CA VAL A 709 -15.62 36.09 31.16
C VAL A 709 -15.28 36.51 29.74
N TYR A 710 -14.62 35.64 28.99
CA TYR A 710 -14.37 35.80 27.57
C TYR A 710 -15.22 34.81 26.78
N ASN A 711 -16.15 35.32 25.98
CA ASN A 711 -17.02 34.51 25.16
C ASN A 711 -16.25 34.00 23.92
N THR A 712 -16.00 32.70 23.84
CA THR A 712 -15.42 32.05 22.66
C THR A 712 -16.53 31.67 21.68
N PRO A 713 -16.27 31.59 20.37
CA PRO A 713 -17.31 31.32 19.38
C PRO A 713 -17.88 29.89 19.43
N GLY A 714 -17.21 28.95 20.09
CA GLY A 714 -17.58 27.55 20.18
C GLY A 714 -18.00 27.10 21.57
N VAL A 715 -17.69 25.84 21.89
CA VAL A 715 -17.94 25.24 23.20
C VAL A 715 -16.58 24.92 23.82
N ALA A 716 -16.18 25.73 24.81
CA ALA A 716 -14.92 25.53 25.51
C ALA A 716 -14.96 24.23 26.32
N LYS A 717 -14.15 23.24 25.91
CA LYS A 717 -14.04 21.92 26.56
C LYS A 717 -12.78 21.80 27.43
N ASN A 718 -11.67 22.38 27.00
CA ASN A 718 -10.42 22.35 27.74
C ASN A 718 -9.68 23.69 27.64
N VAL A 719 -8.92 24.03 28.68
CA VAL A 719 -8.11 25.24 28.74
C VAL A 719 -6.73 24.93 29.34
N ARG A 720 -5.68 25.55 28.78
CA ARG A 720 -4.31 25.51 29.32
C ARG A 720 -3.72 26.91 29.40
N TYR A 721 -2.98 27.16 30.46
CA TYR A 721 -2.24 28.41 30.66
C TYR A 721 -0.81 28.24 30.15
N TYR A 722 -0.32 29.17 29.32
CA TYR A 722 1.09 29.28 28.99
C TYR A 722 1.47 30.74 28.72
N ASN A 723 2.46 31.25 29.45
CA ASN A 723 3.06 32.58 29.24
C ASN A 723 2.05 33.73 29.07
N ASN A 724 1.14 33.90 30.04
CA ASN A 724 0.04 34.89 30.02
C ASN A 724 -0.95 34.74 28.86
N HIS A 725 -1.07 33.54 28.30
CA HIS A 725 -2.09 33.20 27.32
C HIS A 725 -2.85 31.95 27.74
N LEU A 726 -4.12 31.92 27.37
CA LEU A 726 -4.99 30.75 27.49
C LEU A 726 -5.15 30.13 26.12
N PHE A 727 -4.88 28.84 26.04
CA PHE A 727 -5.13 27.99 24.88
C PHE A 727 -6.38 27.19 25.16
N VAL A 728 -7.38 27.31 24.30
CA VAL A 728 -8.72 26.75 24.54
C VAL A 728 -9.08 25.81 23.42
N ALA A 729 -9.41 24.56 23.77
CA ALA A 729 -10.08 23.64 22.85
C ALA A 729 -11.57 24.02 22.82
N ASP A 730 -11.99 24.67 21.75
CA ASP A 730 -13.29 25.36 21.62
C ASP A 730 -14.30 24.54 20.79
N GLY A 731 -14.24 23.21 20.92
CA GLY A 731 -15.12 22.28 20.21
C GLY A 731 -14.95 22.38 18.70
N THR A 732 -16.05 22.60 17.97
CA THR A 732 -16.04 22.69 16.50
C THR A 732 -15.37 23.95 15.95
N GLN A 733 -14.89 24.83 16.83
CA GLN A 733 -14.15 26.04 16.48
C GLN A 733 -12.63 25.87 16.57
N GLY A 734 -12.14 24.67 16.89
CA GLY A 734 -10.71 24.34 16.98
C GLY A 734 -10.05 24.95 18.22
N VAL A 735 -8.91 25.62 18.03
CA VAL A 735 -8.13 26.25 19.11
C VAL A 735 -8.30 27.76 19.10
N ARG A 736 -8.55 28.35 20.28
CA ARG A 736 -8.51 29.79 20.53
C ARG A 736 -7.35 30.14 21.45
N ILE A 737 -6.63 31.21 21.13
CA ILE A 737 -5.50 31.71 21.92
C ILE A 737 -5.84 33.11 22.43
N ILE A 738 -5.99 33.22 23.75
CA ILE A 738 -6.48 34.43 24.42
C ILE A 738 -5.37 34.98 25.30
N SER A 739 -4.91 36.20 25.03
CA SER A 739 -4.02 36.93 25.91
C SER A 739 -4.75 37.35 27.17
N ILE A 740 -4.13 37.06 28.31
CA ILE A 740 -4.60 37.43 29.65
C ILE A 740 -3.55 38.27 30.38
N SER A 741 -2.76 39.03 29.62
CA SER A 741 -1.81 40.01 30.18
C SER A 741 -2.51 41.00 31.13
N THR A 742 -3.80 41.27 30.87
CA THR A 742 -4.71 41.93 31.79
C THR A 742 -5.90 40.99 32.05
N PRO A 743 -5.93 40.23 33.16
CA PRO A 743 -6.98 39.22 33.40
C PRO A 743 -8.42 39.76 33.39
N ALA A 744 -8.61 41.05 33.72
CA ALA A 744 -9.92 41.71 33.65
C ALA A 744 -10.38 42.01 32.21
N ASN A 745 -9.45 42.06 31.24
CA ASN A 745 -9.72 42.40 29.84
C ASN A 745 -8.97 41.42 28.91
N PRO A 746 -9.39 40.14 28.87
CA PRO A 746 -8.83 39.15 27.96
C PRO A 746 -9.06 39.52 26.49
N VAL A 747 -8.09 39.19 25.62
CA VAL A 747 -8.14 39.50 24.17
C VAL A 747 -7.69 38.29 23.36
N GLU A 748 -8.49 37.83 22.40
CA GLU A 748 -8.04 36.82 21.44
C GLU A 748 -6.93 37.36 20.53
N VAL A 749 -5.81 36.64 20.49
CA VAL A 749 -4.61 36.98 19.71
C VAL A 749 -4.34 35.98 18.59
N GLY A 750 -5.03 34.84 18.57
CA GLY A 750 -4.95 33.90 17.46
C GLY A 750 -5.92 32.74 17.56
N TYR A 751 -6.10 32.03 16.45
CA TYR A 751 -6.95 30.85 16.35
C TYR A 751 -6.52 29.90 15.23
N LEU A 752 -7.00 28.67 15.32
CA LEU A 752 -6.94 27.66 14.26
C LEU A 752 -8.21 26.81 14.29
N ARG A 753 -8.94 26.70 13.17
CA ARG A 753 -10.17 25.90 13.05
C ARG A 753 -9.87 24.49 12.54
N SER A 754 -9.89 23.50 13.44
CA SER A 754 -9.80 22.08 13.08
C SER A 754 -11.08 21.60 12.36
N LYS A 755 -11.05 20.39 11.79
CA LYS A 755 -12.14 19.89 10.92
C LYS A 755 -13.26 19.17 11.66
N ALA A 756 -13.02 18.70 12.87
CA ALA A 756 -14.06 18.12 13.71
C ALA A 756 -14.08 18.80 15.10
N THR A 757 -14.06 18.05 16.20
CA THR A 757 -14.25 18.64 17.53
C THR A 757 -12.97 18.60 18.35
N ALA A 758 -12.39 19.77 18.60
CA ALA A 758 -11.32 19.95 19.57
C ALA A 758 -11.78 19.55 20.97
N THR A 759 -11.10 18.58 21.59
CA THR A 759 -11.48 18.01 22.91
C THR A 759 -10.52 18.42 24.01
N ARG A 760 -9.23 18.14 23.85
CA ARG A 760 -8.16 18.46 24.79
C ARG A 760 -6.94 19.00 24.04
N LEU A 761 -6.12 19.78 24.74
CA LEU A 761 -4.85 20.23 24.20
C LEU A 761 -3.74 20.20 25.25
N ALA A 762 -2.52 20.10 24.75
CA ALA A 762 -1.29 20.29 25.50
C ALA A 762 -0.45 21.39 24.84
N VAL A 763 0.25 22.18 25.65
CA VAL A 763 1.06 23.31 25.17
C VAL A 763 2.48 23.15 25.68
N THR A 764 3.45 23.18 24.78
CA THR A 764 4.88 23.19 25.12
C THR A 764 5.58 24.24 24.29
N GLY A 765 5.89 25.38 24.91
CA GLY A 765 6.52 26.48 24.20
C GLY A 765 5.70 27.00 23.03
N SER A 766 6.31 27.02 21.85
CA SER A 766 5.65 27.39 20.59
C SER A 766 4.73 26.32 19.99
N LYS A 767 4.65 25.13 20.60
CA LYS A 767 3.84 24.00 20.11
C LYS A 767 2.54 23.86 20.87
N VAL A 768 1.45 23.65 20.14
CA VAL A 768 0.16 23.22 20.66
C VAL A 768 -0.19 21.89 20.02
N TYR A 769 -0.38 20.88 20.86
CA TYR A 769 -0.87 19.56 20.46
C TYR A 769 -2.36 19.52 20.74
N LEU A 770 -3.16 19.39 19.68
CA LEU A 770 -4.62 19.37 19.79
C LEU A 770 -5.12 17.96 19.46
N ALA A 771 -5.91 17.41 20.37
CA ALA A 771 -6.68 16.20 20.18
C ALA A 771 -8.05 16.57 19.58
N ASP A 772 -8.33 16.05 18.38
CA ASP A 772 -9.58 16.23 17.66
C ASP A 772 -10.31 14.89 17.49
N ASP A 773 -11.57 14.83 17.93
CA ASP A 773 -12.31 13.59 18.18
C ASP A 773 -12.62 12.73 16.95
N SER A 774 -12.57 13.31 15.75
CA SER A 774 -12.88 12.60 14.51
C SER A 774 -11.85 12.85 13.40
N ASP A 775 -10.82 13.64 13.69
CA ASP A 775 -9.79 14.02 12.72
C ASP A 775 -8.36 13.81 13.27
N GLY A 776 -8.22 13.28 14.49
CA GLY A 776 -6.94 12.86 15.03
C GLY A 776 -6.12 13.99 15.66
N LEU A 777 -4.81 13.99 15.42
CA LEU A 777 -3.84 14.83 16.10
C LEU A 777 -3.37 15.99 15.23
N TYR A 778 -3.46 17.19 15.79
CA TYR A 778 -2.94 18.42 15.20
C TYR A 778 -1.70 18.89 15.96
N LEU A 779 -0.60 19.16 15.26
CA LEU A 779 0.54 19.91 15.78
C LEU A 779 0.55 21.32 15.19
N ILE A 780 0.24 22.28 16.05
CA ILE A 780 0.10 23.69 15.71
C ILE A 780 1.31 24.46 16.24
N MET A 781 1.90 25.30 15.40
CA MET A 781 2.98 26.20 15.76
C MET A 781 2.46 27.62 15.92
N HIS A 782 2.85 28.29 17.01
CA HIS A 782 2.55 29.72 17.21
C HIS A 782 3.81 30.55 17.42
N ASN A 783 3.78 31.80 16.97
CA ASN A 783 4.85 32.79 17.17
C ASN A 783 4.32 34.11 17.77
N LEU A 784 3.19 34.02 18.48
CA LEU A 784 2.42 35.18 18.95
C LEU A 784 3.12 35.96 20.07
N PHE A 785 4.03 35.32 20.81
CA PHE A 785 4.72 35.96 21.93
C PHE A 785 6.08 35.29 22.24
N GLY A 786 7.15 36.11 22.20
CA GLY A 786 8.50 35.73 22.64
C GLY A 786 9.27 34.82 21.68
N ILE A 787 10.60 34.85 21.81
CA ILE A 787 11.52 33.91 21.14
C ILE A 787 12.14 33.09 22.26
N GLU A 788 11.98 31.77 22.24
CA GLU A 788 12.46 30.88 23.30
C GLU A 788 13.96 30.61 23.22
N GLU A 789 14.62 30.69 24.36
CA GLU A 789 16.01 30.25 24.52
C GLU A 789 16.03 28.71 24.56
N ARG A 790 16.73 28.08 23.61
CA ARG A 790 16.89 26.62 23.56
C ARG A 790 18.28 26.28 24.06
N VAL A 791 18.41 26.03 25.36
CA VAL A 791 19.67 25.58 25.98
C VAL A 791 19.64 24.05 26.09
N ASP A 792 20.41 23.34 25.27
CA ASP A 792 20.73 21.93 25.53
C ASP A 792 21.83 21.88 26.61
N THR A 793 21.55 21.24 27.75
CA THR A 793 22.44 21.23 28.92
C THR A 793 23.68 20.34 28.74
N ARG A 794 23.83 19.67 27.59
CA ARG A 794 24.90 18.70 27.31
C ARG A 794 26.20 19.32 26.77
N VAL A 795 26.20 20.58 26.31
CA VAL A 795 27.39 21.25 25.76
C VAL A 795 27.72 22.48 26.61
N LYS A 796 28.79 22.43 27.40
CA LYS A 796 29.08 23.42 28.43
C LYS A 796 29.68 24.76 27.96
N ASP A 797 29.87 24.99 26.65
CA ASP A 797 30.75 26.08 26.18
C ASP A 797 30.26 26.94 25.00
N PHE A 798 29.06 26.71 24.44
CA PHE A 798 28.48 27.63 23.45
C PHE A 798 27.90 28.87 24.14
N ASN A 799 28.51 30.04 23.92
CA ASN A 799 28.19 31.23 24.69
C ASN A 799 28.10 32.49 23.83
N LEU A 800 27.08 33.30 24.10
CA LEU A 800 26.79 34.56 23.40
C LEU A 800 26.97 35.76 24.32
N ASN A 801 27.84 36.69 23.93
CA ASN A 801 28.00 37.97 24.60
C ASN A 801 27.79 39.13 23.61
N CYS A 802 26.83 40.00 23.92
CA CYS A 802 26.65 41.27 23.22
C CYS A 802 26.23 42.37 24.21
N PRO A 803 26.47 43.65 23.88
CA PRO A 803 26.05 44.76 24.74
C PRO A 803 24.54 44.79 24.96
N SER A 804 24.11 45.05 26.19
CA SER A 804 22.69 45.18 26.54
C SER A 804 22.08 46.53 26.13
N ILE A 805 22.91 47.54 25.88
CA ILE A 805 22.52 48.85 25.36
C ILE A 805 23.46 49.19 24.20
N VAL A 806 22.90 49.54 23.05
CA VAL A 806 23.65 49.79 21.81
C VAL A 806 23.25 51.15 21.26
N ASN A 807 24.25 52.02 21.04
CA ASN A 807 24.02 53.24 20.29
C ASN A 807 24.02 52.94 18.78
N VAL A 808 23.00 53.43 18.06
CA VAL A 808 22.83 53.20 16.62
C VAL A 808 24.08 53.60 15.81
N LYS A 809 24.82 54.63 16.22
CA LYS A 809 26.06 55.08 15.54
C LYS A 809 27.21 54.07 15.67
N ASN A 810 27.24 53.31 16.76
CA ASN A 810 28.32 52.38 17.10
C ASN A 810 28.10 50.98 16.49
N GLY A 811 26.85 50.61 16.21
CA GLY A 811 26.50 49.27 15.73
C GLY A 811 26.61 48.20 16.83
N LEU A 812 26.07 47.02 16.54
CA LEU A 812 26.07 45.87 17.45
C LEU A 812 27.36 45.04 17.24
N SER A 813 28.07 44.77 18.34
CA SER A 813 29.21 43.83 18.35
C SER A 813 28.79 42.55 19.09
N ILE A 814 28.92 41.41 18.42
CA ILE A 814 28.50 40.10 18.92
C ILE A 814 29.74 39.23 19.05
N LYS A 815 30.04 38.81 20.28
CA LYS A 815 31.12 37.88 20.58
C LYS A 815 30.50 36.51 20.85
N LEU A 816 30.79 35.54 19.98
CA LEU A 816 30.24 34.19 20.05
C LEU A 816 31.38 33.19 20.27
N HIS A 817 31.30 32.40 21.33
CA HIS A 817 32.21 31.28 21.56
C HIS A 817 31.59 29.99 21.03
N ILE A 818 32.28 29.32 20.11
CA ILE A 818 31.79 28.11 19.44
C ILE A 818 32.73 26.94 19.77
N PRO A 819 32.26 25.86 20.41
CA PRO A 819 33.14 24.76 20.82
C PRO A 819 33.65 23.91 19.64
N VAL A 820 32.85 23.77 18.58
CA VAL A 820 33.17 23.04 17.35
C VAL A 820 32.77 23.85 16.12
N PRO A 821 33.52 23.81 15.00
CA PRO A 821 33.16 24.58 13.80
C PRO A 821 31.72 24.27 13.34
N SER A 822 30.88 25.30 13.30
CA SER A 822 29.42 25.16 13.15
C SER A 822 28.86 26.17 12.15
N TYR A 823 27.75 25.83 11.51
CA TYR A 823 27.00 26.78 10.69
C TYR A 823 26.11 27.63 11.59
N ILE A 824 26.33 28.94 11.59
CA ILE A 824 25.66 29.90 12.47
C ILE A 824 24.67 30.76 11.66
N SER A 825 23.48 30.96 12.22
CA SER A 825 22.54 32.00 11.80
C SER A 825 22.27 32.96 12.95
N ALA A 826 22.58 34.24 12.77
CA ALA A 826 22.31 35.31 13.72
C ALA A 826 21.28 36.28 13.14
N LYS A 827 20.17 36.49 13.86
CA LYS A 827 19.01 37.29 13.40
C LYS A 827 18.54 38.24 14.51
N ILE A 828 18.09 39.43 14.13
CA ILE A 828 17.48 40.41 15.05
C ILE A 828 15.97 40.36 14.89
N TYR A 829 15.29 40.46 16.03
CA TYR A 829 13.85 40.53 16.13
C TYR A 829 13.43 41.71 17.01
N ASP A 830 12.23 42.25 16.78
CA ASP A 830 11.67 43.31 17.62
C ASP A 830 11.07 42.76 18.91
N ALA A 831 10.57 43.65 19.77
CA ALA A 831 9.95 43.29 21.04
C ALA A 831 8.71 42.39 20.91
N GLY A 832 8.08 42.35 19.73
CA GLY A 832 6.96 41.48 19.40
C GLY A 832 7.36 40.17 18.73
N GLY A 833 8.67 39.85 18.68
CA GLY A 833 9.17 38.60 18.07
C GLY A 833 9.19 38.60 16.54
N ARG A 834 8.93 39.74 15.89
CA ARG A 834 8.94 39.83 14.41
C ARG A 834 10.37 39.95 13.92
N PHE A 835 10.69 39.26 12.83
CA PHE A 835 12.00 39.33 12.21
C PHE A 835 12.28 40.73 11.68
N VAL A 836 13.42 41.31 12.07
CA VAL A 836 13.85 42.65 11.69
C VAL A 836 15.00 42.59 10.69
N ASP A 837 16.02 41.77 10.97
CA ASP A 837 17.16 41.65 10.07
C ASP A 837 18.02 40.41 10.27
N LEU A 838 18.77 40.04 9.22
CA LEU A 838 19.80 39.02 9.27
C LEU A 838 21.15 39.67 9.59
N VAL A 839 21.77 39.25 10.69
CA VAL A 839 23.08 39.77 11.12
C VAL A 839 24.21 38.97 10.49
N TYR A 840 24.09 37.65 10.47
CA TYR A 840 25.11 36.76 9.92
C TYR A 840 24.49 35.42 9.54
N GLN A 841 24.98 34.82 8.46
CA GLN A 841 24.64 33.45 8.08
C GLN A 841 25.83 32.80 7.37
N GLY A 842 26.40 31.76 7.95
CA GLY A 842 27.60 31.12 7.42
C GLY A 842 28.28 30.19 8.42
N ARG A 843 29.35 29.53 7.99
CA ARG A 843 30.18 28.67 8.86
C ARG A 843 31.20 29.51 9.62
N LEU A 844 31.30 29.26 10.93
CA LEU A 844 32.32 29.83 11.80
C LEU A 844 33.16 28.71 12.43
N ASP A 845 34.44 29.00 12.65
CA ASP A 845 35.39 28.07 13.25
C ASP A 845 35.22 27.98 14.77
N SER A 846 35.80 26.94 15.38
CA SER A 846 35.82 26.81 16.83
C SER A 846 36.65 27.93 17.49
N GLY A 847 36.26 28.32 18.69
CA GLY A 847 36.82 29.42 19.45
C GLY A 847 35.95 30.67 19.42
N VAL A 848 36.57 31.83 19.68
CA VAL A 848 35.88 33.11 19.83
C VAL A 848 35.78 33.81 18.49
N ASN A 849 34.55 34.01 18.03
CA ASN A 849 34.21 34.71 16.81
C ASN A 849 33.59 36.08 17.12
N LEU A 850 33.98 37.11 16.36
CA LEU A 850 33.44 38.46 16.49
C LEU A 850 32.66 38.84 15.22
N ILE A 851 31.35 39.07 15.38
CA ILE A 851 30.46 39.53 14.32
C ILE A 851 30.12 41.00 14.60
N ARG A 852 30.29 41.87 13.61
CA ARG A 852 29.91 43.29 13.69
C ARG A 852 28.74 43.57 12.76
N TYR A 853 27.71 44.20 13.31
CA TYR A 853 26.50 44.56 12.58
C TYR A 853 26.22 46.04 12.71
N LYS A 854 26.05 46.74 11.58
CA LYS A 854 25.79 48.18 11.56
C LYS A 854 24.68 48.48 10.56
N LYS A 855 23.47 48.70 11.10
CA LYS A 855 22.30 49.19 10.37
C LYS A 855 21.53 50.17 11.25
N ASN A 856 20.85 51.11 10.61
CA ASN A 856 20.09 52.15 11.30
C ASN A 856 18.75 51.60 11.79
N LEU A 857 18.77 50.87 12.92
CA LEU A 857 17.57 50.42 13.61
C LEU A 857 16.93 51.58 14.40
N GLY A 858 15.61 51.53 14.56
CA GLY A 858 14.90 52.48 15.43
C GLY A 858 15.33 52.33 16.90
N SER A 859 15.07 53.36 17.72
CA SER A 859 15.21 53.18 19.17
C SER A 859 14.14 52.20 19.66
N GLY A 860 14.52 51.19 20.44
CA GLY A 860 13.60 50.14 20.85
C GLY A 860 14.28 48.92 21.47
N VAL A 861 13.48 48.03 22.04
CA VAL A 861 13.94 46.75 22.56
C VAL A 861 13.99 45.74 21.41
N TYR A 862 15.12 45.03 21.29
CA TYR A 862 15.35 44.02 20.28
C TYR A 862 15.91 42.74 20.93
N PHE A 863 15.75 41.63 20.23
CA PHE A 863 16.30 40.34 20.59
C PHE A 863 17.24 39.86 19.47
N LEU A 864 18.47 39.51 19.83
CA LEU A 864 19.40 38.81 18.98
C LEU A 864 19.24 37.31 19.23
N SER A 865 18.85 36.57 18.20
CA SER A 865 18.82 35.10 18.21
C SER A 865 20.02 34.58 17.42
N VAL A 866 20.79 33.67 18.01
CA VAL A 866 21.93 33.00 17.39
C VAL A 866 21.73 31.50 17.46
N ASP A 867 21.71 30.85 16.30
CA ASP A 867 21.34 29.45 16.11
C ASP A 867 22.48 28.68 15.42
N ASN A 868 22.81 27.48 15.93
CA ASN A 868 23.81 26.58 15.35
C ASN A 868 23.23 25.23 14.85
N ARG A 869 21.90 25.18 14.62
CA ARG A 869 21.03 24.01 14.36
C ARG A 869 20.70 23.14 15.58
N ASN A 870 21.59 23.05 16.56
CA ASN A 870 21.39 22.22 17.75
C ASN A 870 20.95 23.06 18.97
N GLU A 871 21.50 24.26 19.10
CA GLU A 871 21.31 25.19 20.20
C GLU A 871 20.91 26.57 19.67
N ARG A 872 20.10 27.29 20.47
CA ARG A 872 19.70 28.66 20.16
C ARG A 872 19.88 29.54 21.40
N LEU A 873 20.78 30.51 21.29
CA LEU A 873 21.01 31.52 22.31
C LEU A 873 20.29 32.81 21.95
N ILE A 874 19.69 33.44 22.96
CA ILE A 874 18.95 34.68 22.77
C ILE A 874 19.47 35.73 23.72
N LYS A 875 19.76 36.92 23.19
CA LYS A 875 20.15 38.06 24.00
C LYS A 875 19.26 39.27 23.71
N LYS A 876 18.65 39.78 24.77
CA LYS A 876 17.93 41.07 24.74
C LYS A 876 18.92 42.22 24.74
N PHE A 877 18.68 43.22 23.90
CA PHE A 877 19.40 44.49 23.91
C PHE A 877 18.48 45.67 23.58
N LEU A 878 18.83 46.84 24.09
CA LEU A 878 18.14 48.10 23.83
C LEU A 878 18.93 48.89 22.78
N MET A 879 18.29 49.27 21.68
CA MET A 879 18.86 50.19 20.71
C MET A 879 18.44 51.62 21.06
N ILE A 880 19.41 52.53 21.12
CA ILE A 880 19.21 53.96 21.38
C ILE A 880 19.91 54.80 20.31
N LYS A 881 19.23 55.83 19.80
CA LYS A 881 19.83 56.78 18.86
C LYS A 881 20.82 57.71 19.53
#